data_AF-A0A520GKY9-F1
#
_entry.id   AF-A0A520GKY9-F1
#
_cell.length_a   1.000
_cell.length_b   1.000
_cell.length_c   1.000
_cell.angle_alpha   90.00
_cell.angle_beta   90.00
_cell.angle_gamma   90.00
#
_symmetry.space_group_name_H-M   'P 1'
#
loop_
_entity.id
_entity.type
_entity.pdbx_description
1 polymer ?
#
loop_
_entity_poly.entity_id
_entity_poly.type
_entity_poly.pdbx_seq_one_letter_code
_entity_poly.pdbx_strand_id
1 'polypeptide(L)'
;MNRSIPCVLMRAGTSRGPFFLREWLPDGDEARDQALIGAIGASDPLQLDGVGGGSTLNSKVAIVSRSSQPGCDIDYLFAQVGVGHRSVDTRPNCGNMLSGVAPFAIEQGLIPATDGTTSVRVYNVNTGSRIDVTVRTPDGRVTYEGDARIDGVAGTAAPILLNFLDAWGAVTGQVFPTGKRIDTIDGIQVTCIDAAMPLMIVRAGDLGVTGREKPAALDANAALLERLESLRLEAGRRMGLGDVSNSVIPKPVLVSKGASNDSITSRYFTPRKCHASHAVTGAIGVASAFALPGTVASGIGREPGRHRLVVLHPAGQIDVEVELKGSADAATVERAALVRTARKIMQGELHLPEYVFSRPEATSAEPSTFPHRALTIIVPTRAGGGNDTMARIIAAKLGPLLGQEVLVDNRAGANGAVASEYVAGSAPDGHTLMFGYVGTHAMNPALQKLGYDPVEDFAPVGLVGSSSTLMVSHPDKGAPDLHTLIARLKGAPRCFSYASAGDGTPPHFAAELFQLSSGTLMASSTFEGAAPAIADTVTGRSQVMFPSLFTAYPFIRAGQLRALAVAGPRRLEALPGVPTLAELGVSGVDVGQWYGLFAPAGTPLSAIDRLNRALNEVLGDPEVVERFESHGARAEPGAADALAQRMQRDLARWRQVVTQAEIAPKEARQLALD
;
A
#
# COMPACT_ATOMS: atom_id res chain seq x y z
N MET A 1 -33.13 -3.93 4.37
CA MET A 1 -32.05 -3.90 5.37
C MET A 1 -32.12 -2.56 6.11
N ASN A 2 -31.92 -2.52 7.42
CA ASN A 2 -32.00 -1.27 8.18
C ASN A 2 -30.84 -0.35 7.75
N ARG A 3 -31.17 0.84 7.24
CA ARG A 3 -30.20 1.80 6.66
C ARG A 3 -29.49 2.64 7.73
N SER A 4 -30.03 2.58 8.94
CA SER A 4 -29.43 3.12 10.14
C SER A 4 -29.08 1.96 11.04
N ILE A 5 -27.83 1.89 11.48
CA ILE A 5 -27.38 0.90 12.45
C ILE A 5 -26.87 1.61 13.69
N PRO A 6 -27.11 1.08 14.90
CA PRO A 6 -26.49 1.64 16.09
C PRO A 6 -24.96 1.57 15.98
N CYS A 7 -24.28 2.59 16.47
CA CYS A 7 -22.85 2.72 16.38
C CYS A 7 -22.30 3.39 17.63
N VAL A 8 -21.18 2.85 18.16
CA VAL A 8 -20.41 3.50 19.20
C VAL A 8 -19.01 3.79 18.66
N LEU A 9 -18.68 5.06 18.50
CA LEU A 9 -17.33 5.48 18.14
C LEU A 9 -16.47 5.56 19.40
N MET A 10 -15.36 4.83 19.44
CA MET A 10 -14.45 4.84 20.58
C MET A 10 -13.01 5.12 20.15
N ARG A 11 -12.27 5.77 21.04
CA ARG A 11 -10.81 5.62 21.10
C ARG A 11 -10.52 4.38 21.93
N ALA A 12 -9.69 3.49 21.41
CA ALA A 12 -9.25 2.28 22.10
C ALA A 12 -7.73 2.16 21.92
N GLY A 13 -6.98 2.36 23.00
CA GLY A 13 -5.53 2.55 22.96
C GLY A 13 -5.17 3.78 22.13
N THR A 14 -4.22 3.62 21.21
CA THR A 14 -3.83 4.68 20.25
C THR A 14 -4.58 4.58 18.92
N SER A 15 -5.69 3.84 18.87
CA SER A 15 -6.53 3.66 17.68
C SER A 15 -7.93 4.27 17.89
N ARG A 16 -8.64 4.51 16.79
CA ARG A 16 -10.05 4.93 16.81
C ARG A 16 -10.85 4.11 15.82
N GLY A 17 -12.11 3.83 16.13
CA GLY A 17 -12.99 3.13 15.21
C GLY A 17 -14.39 2.91 15.78
N PRO A 18 -15.38 2.62 14.93
CA PRO A 18 -16.69 2.20 15.38
C PRO A 18 -16.66 0.80 15.99
N PHE A 19 -17.51 0.63 17.01
CA PHE A 19 -17.82 -0.60 17.70
C PHE A 19 -19.28 -0.94 17.42
N PHE A 20 -19.52 -2.20 17.06
CA PHE A 20 -20.84 -2.72 16.75
C PHE A 20 -21.11 -3.98 17.59
N LEU A 21 -22.35 -4.16 18.04
CA LEU A 21 -22.81 -5.50 18.39
C LEU A 21 -22.96 -6.31 17.09
N ARG A 22 -22.66 -7.62 17.14
CA ARG A 22 -22.83 -8.49 15.97
C ARG A 22 -24.25 -8.43 15.42
N GLU A 23 -25.25 -8.34 16.28
CA GLU A 23 -26.68 -8.26 15.93
C GLU A 23 -27.09 -6.95 15.25
N TRP A 24 -26.27 -5.88 15.34
CA TRP A 24 -26.52 -4.63 14.64
C TRP A 24 -26.10 -4.68 13.17
N LEU A 25 -25.26 -5.66 12.82
CA LEU A 25 -24.72 -5.81 11.47
C LEU A 25 -25.50 -6.90 10.71
N PRO A 26 -25.57 -6.80 9.38
CA PRO A 26 -26.18 -7.83 8.54
C PRO A 26 -25.63 -9.24 8.79
N ASP A 27 -26.47 -10.23 8.55
CA ASP A 27 -26.04 -11.63 8.50
C ASP A 27 -25.20 -11.90 7.25
N GLY A 28 -24.21 -12.78 7.38
CA GLY A 28 -23.26 -13.11 6.32
C GLY A 28 -22.06 -12.16 6.22
N ASP A 29 -20.90 -12.71 5.86
CA ASP A 29 -19.65 -11.96 5.80
C ASP A 29 -19.66 -10.86 4.73
N GLU A 30 -20.22 -11.13 3.55
CA GLU A 30 -20.29 -10.15 2.45
C GLU A 30 -21.13 -8.93 2.83
N ALA A 31 -22.33 -9.15 3.37
CA ALA A 31 -23.24 -8.07 3.74
C ALA A 31 -22.72 -7.27 4.94
N ARG A 32 -22.08 -7.95 5.90
CA ARG A 32 -21.32 -7.29 6.97
C ARG A 32 -20.24 -6.39 6.37
N ASP A 33 -19.42 -6.90 5.47
CA ASP A 33 -18.28 -6.15 4.92
C ASP A 33 -18.75 -4.92 4.13
N GLN A 34 -19.85 -5.02 3.39
CA GLN A 34 -20.46 -3.84 2.76
C GLN A 34 -20.94 -2.80 3.79
N ALA A 35 -21.57 -3.24 4.87
CA ALA A 35 -21.96 -2.34 5.95
C ALA A 35 -20.72 -1.66 6.59
N LEU A 36 -19.61 -2.38 6.76
CA LEU A 36 -18.37 -1.80 7.30
C LEU A 36 -17.71 -0.81 6.33
N ILE A 37 -17.72 -1.11 5.03
CA ILE A 37 -17.24 -0.21 3.96
C ILE A 37 -18.02 1.11 4.00
N GLY A 38 -19.35 1.03 4.08
CA GLY A 38 -20.22 2.22 4.19
C GLY A 38 -20.05 2.95 5.51
N ALA A 39 -19.94 2.22 6.62
CA ALA A 39 -19.76 2.83 7.94
C ALA A 39 -18.49 3.68 8.01
N ILE A 40 -17.39 3.17 7.44
CA ILE A 40 -16.09 3.82 7.47
C ILE A 40 -15.92 4.85 6.35
N GLY A 41 -16.59 4.70 5.21
CA GLY A 41 -16.35 5.51 4.00
C GLY A 41 -15.13 5.02 3.21
N ALA A 42 -14.92 3.70 3.14
CA ALA A 42 -13.65 3.10 2.68
C ALA A 42 -13.24 3.47 1.25
N SER A 43 -14.21 3.77 0.38
CA SER A 43 -13.99 4.12 -1.03
C SER A 43 -13.26 5.46 -1.22
N ASP A 44 -13.31 6.35 -0.24
CA ASP A 44 -12.68 7.67 -0.28
C ASP A 44 -11.34 7.66 0.47
N PRO A 45 -10.21 8.11 -0.13
CA PRO A 45 -8.93 8.26 0.57
C PRO A 45 -9.00 9.14 1.82
N LEU A 46 -9.91 10.11 1.85
CA LEU A 46 -10.15 10.98 3.00
C LEU A 46 -11.22 10.43 3.95
N GLN A 47 -12.01 9.45 3.50
CA GLN A 47 -13.12 8.83 4.22
C GLN A 47 -14.17 9.85 4.70
N LEU A 48 -14.48 10.86 3.87
CA LEU A 48 -15.39 11.96 4.21
C LEU A 48 -16.84 11.52 4.36
N ASP A 49 -17.24 10.46 3.65
CA ASP A 49 -18.59 9.91 3.65
C ASP A 49 -18.76 8.74 4.65
N GLY A 50 -18.05 8.81 5.78
CA GLY A 50 -18.13 7.79 6.85
C GLY A 50 -17.42 8.23 8.13
N VAL A 51 -17.34 7.33 9.13
CA VAL A 51 -16.70 7.63 10.42
C VAL A 51 -15.19 7.38 10.45
N GLY A 52 -14.62 7.03 9.29
CA GLY A 52 -13.18 6.91 9.08
C GLY A 52 -12.43 8.21 9.36
N GLY A 53 -11.13 8.21 9.14
CA GLY A 53 -10.34 9.43 9.29
C GLY A 53 -9.10 9.49 8.41
N GLY A 54 -9.15 8.81 7.27
CA GLY A 54 -8.12 8.86 6.23
C GLY A 54 -6.80 8.20 6.60
N SER A 55 -6.77 7.34 7.63
CA SER A 55 -5.57 6.61 8.02
C SER A 55 -5.86 5.21 8.54
N THR A 56 -4.87 4.34 8.52
CA THR A 56 -5.02 2.97 9.04
C THR A 56 -5.25 2.92 10.56
N LEU A 57 -4.94 3.98 11.31
CA LEU A 57 -5.16 4.07 12.77
C LEU A 57 -6.62 4.41 13.13
N ASN A 58 -7.35 5.05 12.21
CA ASN A 58 -8.73 5.49 12.39
C ASN A 58 -9.71 4.87 11.36
N SER A 59 -9.26 3.84 10.63
CA SER A 59 -10.05 3.00 9.73
C SER A 59 -10.10 1.56 10.26
N LYS A 60 -10.75 1.36 11.41
CA LYS A 60 -10.73 0.10 12.18
C LYS A 60 -12.12 -0.18 12.73
N VAL A 61 -12.54 -1.43 12.76
CA VAL A 61 -13.84 -1.82 13.32
C VAL A 61 -13.66 -2.89 14.38
N ALA A 62 -14.45 -2.80 15.45
CA ALA A 62 -14.62 -3.86 16.44
C ALA A 62 -16.06 -4.37 16.44
N ILE A 63 -16.23 -5.68 16.31
CA ILE A 63 -17.52 -6.35 16.37
C ILE A 63 -17.53 -7.24 17.60
N VAL A 64 -18.55 -7.07 18.44
CA VAL A 64 -18.64 -7.75 19.74
C VAL A 64 -19.95 -8.49 19.87
N SER A 65 -19.92 -9.69 20.44
CA SER A 65 -21.11 -10.47 20.79
C SER A 65 -20.89 -11.26 22.07
N ARG A 66 -21.95 -11.86 22.62
CA ARG A 66 -21.77 -12.92 23.63
C ARG A 66 -21.01 -14.07 23.01
N SER A 67 -20.06 -14.64 23.75
CA SER A 67 -19.26 -15.76 23.27
C SER A 67 -20.05 -17.07 23.37
N SER A 68 -19.89 -17.91 22.34
CA SER A 68 -20.28 -19.33 22.41
C SER A 68 -19.14 -20.24 22.83
N GLN A 69 -17.92 -19.72 22.92
CA GLN A 69 -16.73 -20.47 23.32
C GLN A 69 -16.74 -20.78 24.82
N PRO A 70 -16.46 -22.04 25.22
CA PRO A 70 -16.42 -22.43 26.62
C PRO A 70 -15.49 -21.56 27.45
N GLY A 71 -16.02 -21.02 28.54
CA GLY A 71 -15.27 -20.20 29.48
C GLY A 71 -14.83 -18.84 28.95
N CYS A 72 -15.43 -18.32 27.88
CA CYS A 72 -15.27 -16.93 27.43
C CYS A 72 -16.61 -16.19 27.51
N ASP A 73 -16.58 -14.91 27.88
CA ASP A 73 -17.77 -14.11 28.12
C ASP A 73 -18.28 -13.46 26.81
N ILE A 74 -17.36 -12.93 26.01
CA ILE A 74 -17.66 -12.23 24.76
C ILE A 74 -16.71 -12.62 23.63
N ASP A 75 -17.22 -12.60 22.42
CA ASP A 75 -16.45 -12.71 21.18
C ASP A 75 -16.06 -11.31 20.72
N TYR A 76 -14.84 -11.19 20.20
CA TYR A 76 -14.32 -9.99 19.56
C TYR A 76 -13.77 -10.33 18.17
N LEU A 77 -14.37 -9.76 17.15
CA LEU A 77 -13.87 -9.77 15.78
C LEU A 77 -13.35 -8.38 15.41
N PHE A 78 -12.06 -8.29 15.11
CA PHE A 78 -11.45 -7.11 14.51
C PHE A 78 -11.62 -7.13 12.99
N ALA A 79 -11.85 -5.95 12.39
CA ALA A 79 -11.73 -5.76 10.97
C ALA A 79 -10.92 -4.49 10.65
N GLN A 80 -9.91 -4.64 9.79
CA GLN A 80 -9.21 -3.52 9.18
C GLN A 80 -9.94 -3.14 7.89
N VAL A 81 -10.40 -1.90 7.77
CA VAL A 81 -11.11 -1.42 6.58
C VAL A 81 -10.17 -0.56 5.73
N GLY A 82 -10.26 -0.70 4.40
CA GLY A 82 -9.45 0.01 3.43
C GLY A 82 -9.60 1.54 3.51
N VAL A 83 -8.57 2.25 3.04
CA VAL A 83 -8.55 3.71 2.90
C VAL A 83 -8.37 4.02 1.42
N GLY A 84 -9.37 4.63 0.79
CA GLY A 84 -9.40 4.88 -0.66
C GLY A 84 -9.63 3.64 -1.54
N HIS A 85 -10.07 2.53 -0.95
CA HIS A 85 -10.42 1.30 -1.67
C HIS A 85 -11.38 0.44 -0.83
N ARG A 86 -12.28 -0.28 -1.52
CA ARG A 86 -13.34 -1.11 -0.90
C ARG A 86 -12.79 -2.47 -0.45
N SER A 87 -12.18 -2.52 0.73
CA SER A 87 -11.65 -3.76 1.30
C SER A 87 -11.93 -3.87 2.80
N VAL A 88 -12.08 -5.11 3.27
CA VAL A 88 -12.16 -5.46 4.69
C VAL A 88 -11.23 -6.65 4.91
N ASP A 89 -10.31 -6.54 5.88
CA ASP A 89 -9.39 -7.61 6.28
C ASP A 89 -9.63 -8.00 7.74
N THR A 90 -10.15 -9.20 7.94
CA THR A 90 -10.44 -9.82 9.24
C THR A 90 -9.40 -10.86 9.67
N ARG A 91 -8.28 -10.98 8.95
CA ARG A 91 -7.18 -11.88 9.36
C ARG A 91 -6.36 -11.35 10.54
N PRO A 92 -5.98 -10.05 10.60
CA PRO A 92 -5.19 -9.57 11.73
C PRO A 92 -6.04 -9.41 13.00
N ASN A 93 -5.39 -9.32 14.15
CA ASN A 93 -5.95 -8.78 15.39
C ASN A 93 -5.40 -7.37 15.66
N CYS A 94 -6.13 -6.57 16.43
CA CYS A 94 -5.70 -5.27 16.91
C CYS A 94 -5.81 -5.16 18.45
N GLY A 95 -4.69 -5.37 19.16
CA GLY A 95 -4.65 -5.22 20.62
C GLY A 95 -4.95 -3.82 21.14
N ASN A 96 -4.88 -2.78 20.31
CA ASN A 96 -5.37 -1.43 20.68
C ASN A 96 -6.90 -1.40 20.75
N MET A 97 -7.57 -1.86 19.69
CA MET A 97 -9.04 -1.88 19.63
C MET A 97 -9.64 -2.80 20.69
N LEU A 98 -8.95 -3.89 21.05
CA LEU A 98 -9.32 -4.77 22.15
C LEU A 98 -9.57 -4.04 23.47
N SER A 99 -8.85 -2.94 23.76
CA SER A 99 -9.05 -2.17 24.99
C SER A 99 -10.41 -1.49 25.09
N GLY A 100 -11.12 -1.29 23.98
CA GLY A 100 -12.49 -0.76 23.98
C GLY A 100 -13.58 -1.82 24.14
N VAL A 101 -13.24 -3.11 24.04
CA VAL A 101 -14.21 -4.21 23.92
C VAL A 101 -15.00 -4.44 25.21
N ALA A 102 -14.32 -4.57 26.36
CA ALA A 102 -15.02 -4.76 27.64
C ALA A 102 -15.84 -3.53 28.07
N PRO A 103 -15.33 -2.28 27.99
CA PRO A 103 -16.16 -1.09 28.22
C PRO A 103 -17.41 -1.06 27.35
N PHE A 104 -17.27 -1.35 26.05
CA PHE A 104 -18.38 -1.43 25.11
C PHE A 104 -19.39 -2.50 25.51
N ALA A 105 -18.93 -3.73 25.77
CA ALA A 105 -19.78 -4.85 26.15
C ALA A 105 -20.60 -4.59 27.42
N ILE A 106 -19.99 -3.96 28.43
CA ILE A 106 -20.68 -3.58 29.67
C ILE A 106 -21.75 -2.53 29.39
N GLU A 107 -21.39 -1.45 28.70
CA GLU A 107 -22.34 -0.36 28.42
C GLU A 107 -23.47 -0.75 27.45
N GLN A 108 -23.24 -1.72 26.57
CA GLN A 108 -24.28 -2.28 25.69
C GLN A 108 -25.06 -3.44 26.33
N GLY A 109 -24.84 -3.74 27.63
CA GLY A 109 -25.62 -4.74 28.37
C GLY A 109 -25.30 -6.20 28.01
N LEU A 110 -24.16 -6.46 27.34
CA LEU A 110 -23.69 -7.83 27.15
C LEU A 110 -23.19 -8.42 28.48
N ILE A 111 -22.52 -7.62 29.31
CA ILE A 111 -21.92 -8.12 30.56
C ILE A 111 -22.38 -7.24 31.74
N PRO A 112 -22.90 -7.83 32.83
CA PRO A 112 -23.18 -7.06 34.04
C PRO A 112 -21.86 -6.59 34.67
N ALA A 113 -21.81 -5.32 35.07
CA ALA A 113 -20.66 -4.78 35.79
C ALA A 113 -20.69 -5.19 37.27
N THR A 114 -19.51 -5.46 37.83
CA THR A 114 -19.27 -5.58 39.27
C THR A 114 -18.76 -4.25 39.83
N ASP A 115 -19.08 -3.94 41.08
CA ASP A 115 -18.57 -2.72 41.72
C ASP A 115 -17.02 -2.77 41.86
N GLY A 116 -16.39 -1.60 41.75
CA GLY A 116 -14.93 -1.44 41.76
C GLY A 116 -14.27 -1.78 40.42
N THR A 117 -14.19 -3.06 40.06
CA THR A 117 -13.58 -3.52 38.80
C THR A 117 -14.36 -4.69 38.21
N THR A 118 -14.48 -4.72 36.88
CA THR A 118 -15.07 -5.83 36.13
C THR A 118 -14.02 -6.45 35.23
N SER A 119 -13.85 -7.76 35.30
CA SER A 119 -13.00 -8.53 34.37
C SER A 119 -13.88 -9.29 33.39
N VAL A 120 -13.59 -9.13 32.10
CA VAL A 120 -14.31 -9.80 31.01
C VAL A 120 -13.33 -10.65 30.22
N ARG A 121 -13.62 -11.94 30.07
CA ARG A 121 -12.84 -12.84 29.24
C ARG A 121 -13.29 -12.77 27.79
N VAL A 122 -12.40 -12.26 26.95
CA VAL A 122 -12.64 -12.04 25.52
C VAL A 122 -12.03 -13.19 24.72
N TYR A 123 -12.84 -13.81 23.87
CA TYR A 123 -12.36 -14.69 22.81
C TYR A 123 -12.12 -13.86 21.54
N ASN A 124 -10.89 -13.86 21.05
CA ASN A 124 -10.53 -13.16 19.84
C ASN A 124 -10.79 -14.02 18.61
N VAL A 125 -11.84 -13.73 17.86
CA VAL A 125 -12.28 -14.54 16.71
C VAL A 125 -11.20 -14.60 15.62
N ASN A 126 -10.41 -13.54 15.45
CA ASN A 126 -9.36 -13.49 14.43
C ASN A 126 -8.22 -14.49 14.70
N THR A 127 -7.93 -14.78 15.97
CA THR A 127 -6.69 -15.48 16.39
C THR A 127 -6.93 -16.67 17.31
N GLY A 128 -8.15 -16.90 17.76
CA GLY A 128 -8.48 -17.92 18.76
C GLY A 128 -7.93 -17.67 20.16
N SER A 129 -7.26 -16.54 20.40
CA SER A 129 -6.66 -16.22 21.70
C SER A 129 -7.69 -15.78 22.74
N ARG A 130 -7.43 -16.10 24.01
CA ARG A 130 -8.21 -15.67 25.17
C ARG A 130 -7.49 -14.55 25.91
N ILE A 131 -8.22 -13.47 26.19
CA ILE A 131 -7.70 -12.29 26.85
C ILE A 131 -8.64 -11.87 27.97
N ASP A 132 -8.14 -11.78 29.19
CA ASP A 132 -8.88 -11.15 30.28
C ASP A 132 -8.69 -9.63 30.18
N VAL A 133 -9.81 -8.91 30.07
CA VAL A 133 -9.84 -7.45 30.00
C VAL A 133 -10.48 -6.91 31.28
N THR A 134 -9.67 -6.30 32.14
CA THR A 134 -10.14 -5.71 33.39
C THR A 134 -10.30 -4.20 33.25
N VAL A 135 -11.48 -3.71 33.61
CA VAL A 135 -11.85 -2.29 33.57
C VAL A 135 -12.30 -1.81 34.96
N ARG A 136 -12.17 -0.51 35.21
CA ARG A 136 -12.72 0.11 36.43
C ARG A 136 -14.21 0.37 36.27
N THR A 137 -14.99 -0.08 37.25
CA THR A 137 -16.45 0.00 37.27
C THR A 137 -16.99 0.44 38.64
N PRO A 138 -16.59 1.61 39.16
CA PRO A 138 -17.15 2.13 40.41
C PRO A 138 -18.68 2.29 40.29
N ASP A 139 -19.39 1.92 41.34
CA ASP A 139 -20.86 1.91 41.39
C ASP A 139 -21.49 1.05 40.28
N GLY A 140 -20.75 0.03 39.81
CA GLY A 140 -21.18 -0.83 38.71
C GLY A 140 -21.26 -0.13 37.35
N ARG A 141 -20.49 0.95 37.13
CA ARG A 141 -20.48 1.71 35.86
C ARG A 141 -19.07 1.92 35.36
N VAL A 142 -18.85 1.71 34.06
CA VAL A 142 -17.57 1.99 33.42
C VAL A 142 -17.16 3.44 33.66
N THR A 143 -15.95 3.65 34.17
CA THR A 143 -15.31 4.98 34.18
C THR A 143 -14.22 5.04 33.13
N TYR A 144 -14.18 6.15 32.39
CA TYR A 144 -13.09 6.47 31.47
C TYR A 144 -12.08 7.44 32.09
N GLU A 145 -12.40 8.02 33.25
CA GLU A 145 -11.55 8.99 33.94
C GLU A 145 -10.55 8.27 34.86
N GLY A 146 -9.32 8.76 34.86
CA GLY A 146 -8.24 8.19 35.65
C GLY A 146 -6.90 8.87 35.38
N ASP A 147 -5.86 8.33 36.00
CA ASP A 147 -4.50 8.87 36.03
C ASP A 147 -3.52 8.13 35.11
N ALA A 148 -3.96 7.06 34.45
CA ALA A 148 -3.11 6.28 33.55
C ALA A 148 -2.80 7.09 32.28
N ARG A 149 -1.52 7.08 31.89
CA ARG A 149 -1.01 7.70 30.66
C ARG A 149 -0.56 6.61 29.69
N ILE A 150 -0.81 6.83 28.40
CA ILE A 150 -0.23 6.03 27.33
C ILE A 150 0.33 6.97 26.27
N ASP A 151 1.51 6.67 25.76
CA ASP A 151 2.15 7.50 24.75
C ASP A 151 1.37 7.48 23.43
N GLY A 152 1.25 8.66 22.80
CA GLY A 152 0.43 8.87 21.61
C GLY A 152 -1.02 9.30 21.88
N VAL A 153 -1.44 9.43 23.13
CA VAL A 153 -2.75 9.99 23.52
C VAL A 153 -2.57 11.13 24.51
N ALA A 154 -3.22 12.27 24.26
CA ALA A 154 -3.17 13.41 25.16
C ALA A 154 -3.97 13.15 26.46
N GLY A 155 -3.47 13.66 27.59
CA GLY A 155 -4.15 13.59 28.88
C GLY A 155 -3.91 12.29 29.65
N THR A 156 -4.87 11.94 30.51
CA THR A 156 -4.92 10.71 31.31
C THR A 156 -6.30 10.08 31.17
N ALA A 157 -6.42 8.79 31.49
CA ALA A 157 -7.69 8.07 31.48
C ALA A 157 -7.65 6.88 32.46
N ALA A 158 -8.80 6.22 32.65
CA ALA A 158 -8.87 5.00 33.44
C ALA A 158 -8.01 3.88 32.83
N PRO A 159 -7.23 3.15 33.63
CA PRO A 159 -6.45 2.01 33.15
C PRO A 159 -7.38 0.85 32.78
N ILE A 160 -7.03 0.19 31.68
CA ILE A 160 -7.62 -1.05 31.21
C ILE A 160 -6.49 -2.07 31.12
N LEU A 161 -6.57 -3.12 31.93
CA LEU A 161 -5.58 -4.18 31.93
C LEU A 161 -5.96 -5.21 30.87
N LEU A 162 -5.07 -5.43 29.90
CA LEU A 162 -5.20 -6.50 28.92
C LEU A 162 -4.28 -7.63 29.33
N ASN A 163 -4.83 -8.81 29.62
CA ASN A 163 -4.08 -9.95 30.11
C ASN A 163 -4.24 -11.15 29.17
N PHE A 164 -3.23 -11.40 28.33
CA PHE A 164 -3.23 -12.46 27.33
C PHE A 164 -2.86 -13.79 27.98
N LEU A 165 -3.73 -14.79 27.86
CA LEU A 165 -3.62 -16.06 28.57
C LEU A 165 -2.93 -17.15 27.74
N ASP A 166 -3.17 -17.17 26.44
CA ASP A 166 -2.73 -18.24 25.54
C ASP A 166 -2.44 -17.75 24.13
N ALA A 167 -1.90 -16.54 24.02
CA ALA A 167 -1.50 -15.94 22.75
C ALA A 167 -0.21 -16.56 22.15
N TRP A 168 0.21 -17.71 22.67
CA TRP A 168 1.50 -18.36 22.44
C TRP A 168 1.37 -19.34 21.27
N GLY A 169 1.87 -18.97 20.09
CA GLY A 169 1.67 -19.74 18.87
C GLY A 169 0.26 -19.64 18.28
N ALA A 170 -0.46 -18.54 18.54
CA ALA A 170 -1.87 -18.42 18.14
C ALA A 170 -2.09 -18.52 16.61
N VAL A 171 -1.09 -18.19 15.80
CA VAL A 171 -1.19 -18.26 14.33
C VAL A 171 -0.46 -19.47 13.75
N THR A 172 0.66 -19.86 14.37
CA THR A 172 1.58 -20.88 13.85
C THR A 172 1.54 -22.20 14.60
N GLY A 173 0.82 -22.26 15.72
CA GLY A 173 0.74 -23.39 16.64
C GLY A 173 1.90 -23.51 17.63
N GLN A 174 2.97 -22.70 17.52
CA GLN A 174 4.14 -22.78 18.40
C GLN A 174 4.71 -21.39 18.73
N VAL A 175 5.26 -21.20 19.92
CA VAL A 175 5.92 -19.94 20.30
C VAL A 175 7.13 -19.65 19.42
N PHE A 176 7.91 -20.68 19.09
CA PHE A 176 9.06 -20.59 18.18
C PHE A 176 8.79 -21.50 16.98
N PRO A 177 8.17 -20.97 15.90
CA PRO A 177 7.63 -21.80 14.82
C PRO A 177 8.71 -22.58 14.03
N THR A 178 9.96 -22.13 14.10
CA THR A 178 11.12 -22.79 13.47
C THR A 178 11.71 -23.90 14.35
N GLY A 179 11.18 -24.09 15.55
CA GLY A 179 11.75 -24.97 16.58
C GLY A 179 13.01 -24.41 17.26
N LYS A 180 13.44 -23.19 16.90
CA LYS A 180 14.66 -22.55 17.41
C LYS A 180 14.36 -21.17 17.98
N ARG A 181 15.06 -20.80 19.05
CA ARG A 181 15.00 -19.43 19.59
C ARG A 181 15.80 -18.43 18.75
N ILE A 182 16.85 -18.90 18.06
CA ILE A 182 17.65 -18.13 17.09
C ILE A 182 17.80 -18.95 15.81
N ASP A 183 17.43 -18.34 14.69
CA ASP A 183 17.73 -18.79 13.34
C ASP A 183 18.86 -17.97 12.75
N THR A 184 19.50 -18.48 11.70
CA THR A 184 20.41 -17.71 10.84
C THR A 184 19.84 -17.68 9.43
N ILE A 185 19.57 -16.48 8.92
CA ILE A 185 19.08 -16.22 7.57
C ILE A 185 20.08 -15.27 6.91
N ASP A 186 20.68 -15.70 5.80
CA ASP A 186 21.69 -14.95 5.07
C ASP A 186 22.81 -14.37 5.93
N GLY A 187 23.31 -15.16 6.90
CA GLY A 187 24.37 -14.75 7.83
C GLY A 187 23.91 -13.83 8.97
N ILE A 188 22.62 -13.45 9.02
CA ILE A 188 22.04 -12.62 10.08
C ILE A 188 21.28 -13.50 11.06
N GLN A 189 21.53 -13.29 12.36
CA GLN A 189 20.76 -13.97 13.40
C GLN A 189 19.40 -13.29 13.58
N VAL A 190 18.34 -14.09 13.60
CA VAL A 190 16.97 -13.62 13.83
C VAL A 190 16.26 -14.50 14.85
N THR A 191 15.26 -13.96 15.53
CA THR A 191 14.29 -14.75 16.30
C THR A 191 12.95 -14.72 15.60
N CYS A 192 12.46 -15.89 15.21
CA CYS A 192 11.11 -16.09 14.70
C CYS A 192 10.21 -16.50 15.88
N ILE A 193 9.32 -15.61 16.32
CA ILE A 193 8.46 -15.84 17.49
C ILE A 193 7.00 -15.55 17.15
N ASP A 194 6.09 -16.38 17.63
CA ASP A 194 4.65 -16.15 17.58
C ASP A 194 4.09 -16.01 19.00
N ALA A 195 4.01 -14.77 19.45
CA ALA A 195 3.56 -14.38 20.78
C ALA A 195 2.63 -13.17 20.62
N ALA A 196 1.32 -13.42 20.57
CA ALA A 196 0.23 -12.53 20.14
C ALA A 196 0.28 -12.04 18.68
N MET A 197 1.45 -12.14 18.03
CA MET A 197 1.66 -11.84 16.61
C MET A 197 2.92 -12.58 16.15
N PRO A 198 2.94 -13.17 14.95
CA PRO A 198 4.17 -13.66 14.32
C PRO A 198 5.14 -12.51 14.03
N LEU A 199 6.33 -12.55 14.63
CA LEU A 199 7.41 -11.57 14.46
C LEU A 199 8.67 -12.25 13.93
N MET A 200 9.38 -11.53 13.06
CA MET A 200 10.80 -11.75 12.79
C MET A 200 11.56 -10.62 13.46
N ILE A 201 12.32 -10.96 14.50
CA ILE A 201 13.09 -10.00 15.30
C ILE A 201 14.55 -10.10 14.89
N VAL A 202 15.20 -8.96 14.66
CA VAL A 202 16.62 -8.85 14.31
C VAL A 202 17.26 -7.70 15.07
N ARG A 203 18.55 -7.83 15.42
CA ARG A 203 19.29 -6.73 16.06
C ARG A 203 19.55 -5.63 15.03
N ALA A 204 19.26 -4.39 15.42
CA ALA A 204 19.45 -3.22 14.58
C ALA A 204 20.91 -3.10 14.07
N GLY A 205 21.88 -3.34 14.97
CA GLY A 205 23.31 -3.26 14.65
C GLY A 205 23.77 -4.27 13.59
N ASP A 206 23.13 -5.46 13.55
CA ASP A 206 23.45 -6.50 12.56
C ASP A 206 23.03 -6.06 11.13
N LEU A 207 22.21 -5.01 11.02
CA LEU A 207 21.78 -4.39 9.75
C LEU A 207 22.32 -2.96 9.55
N GLY A 208 23.34 -2.57 10.32
CA GLY A 208 24.02 -1.28 10.14
C GLY A 208 23.23 -0.06 10.63
N VAL A 209 22.21 -0.24 11.47
CA VAL A 209 21.43 0.86 12.07
C VAL A 209 21.45 0.80 13.59
N THR A 210 21.21 1.94 14.24
CA THR A 210 21.26 2.05 15.71
C THR A 210 19.99 1.51 16.38
N GLY A 211 18.86 1.49 15.66
CA GLY A 211 17.53 1.17 16.19
C GLY A 211 16.86 2.35 16.89
N ARG A 212 17.50 3.53 16.92
CA ARG A 212 16.97 4.77 17.52
C ARG A 212 16.51 5.80 16.49
N GLU A 213 16.69 5.52 15.20
CA GLU A 213 16.26 6.38 14.11
C GLU A 213 14.77 6.70 14.18
N LYS A 214 14.38 7.84 13.60
CA LYS A 214 12.97 8.19 13.40
C LYS A 214 12.38 7.30 12.28
N PRO A 215 11.07 7.00 12.32
CA PRO A 215 10.41 6.17 11.30
C PRO A 215 10.70 6.63 9.87
N ALA A 216 10.62 7.94 9.60
CA ALA A 216 10.90 8.50 8.28
C ALA A 216 12.33 8.25 7.77
N ALA A 217 13.32 8.15 8.66
CA ALA A 217 14.70 7.86 8.28
C ALA A 217 14.89 6.36 7.95
N LEU A 218 14.21 5.48 8.69
CA LEU A 218 14.19 4.04 8.38
C LEU A 218 13.42 3.78 7.07
N ASP A 219 12.29 4.45 6.87
CA ASP A 219 11.47 4.37 5.65
C ASP A 219 12.21 4.90 4.40
N ALA A 220 13.16 5.82 4.58
CA ALA A 220 13.99 6.36 3.49
C ALA A 220 15.19 5.47 3.16
N ASN A 221 15.52 4.47 4.00
CA ASN A 221 16.67 3.60 3.80
C ASN A 221 16.26 2.35 2.98
N ALA A 222 16.29 2.49 1.65
CA ALA A 222 15.88 1.43 0.73
C ALA A 222 16.66 0.12 0.93
N ALA A 223 17.98 0.19 1.15
CA ALA A 223 18.81 -0.98 1.37
C ALA A 223 18.43 -1.75 2.65
N LEU A 224 18.11 -1.04 3.74
CA LEU A 224 17.59 -1.65 4.96
C LEU A 224 16.23 -2.31 4.72
N LEU A 225 15.32 -1.64 4.01
CA LEU A 225 13.97 -2.17 3.74
C LEU A 225 14.02 -3.42 2.87
N GLU A 226 14.85 -3.43 1.82
CA GLU A 226 15.08 -4.59 0.97
C GLU A 226 15.68 -5.75 1.77
N ARG A 227 16.69 -5.47 2.61
CA ARG A 227 17.30 -6.47 3.47
C ARG A 227 16.32 -7.05 4.48
N LEU A 228 15.51 -6.21 5.12
CA LEU A 228 14.46 -6.64 6.04
C LEU A 228 13.39 -7.48 5.36
N GLU A 229 12.98 -7.11 4.14
CA GLU A 229 11.98 -7.86 3.38
C GLU A 229 12.51 -9.24 2.99
N SER A 230 13.75 -9.32 2.49
CA SER A 230 14.40 -10.60 2.18
C SER A 230 14.44 -11.53 3.41
N LEU A 231 14.88 -11.02 4.57
CA LEU A 231 14.86 -11.78 5.82
C LEU A 231 13.44 -12.18 6.24
N ARG A 232 12.44 -11.30 6.05
CA ARG A 232 11.04 -11.54 6.41
C ARG A 232 10.43 -12.65 5.57
N LEU A 233 10.66 -12.66 4.26
CA LEU A 233 10.13 -13.67 3.35
C LEU A 233 10.64 -15.07 3.73
N GLU A 234 11.95 -15.20 3.95
CA GLU A 234 12.55 -16.47 4.36
C GLU A 234 12.15 -16.88 5.77
N ALA A 235 12.03 -15.93 6.71
CA ALA A 235 11.49 -16.21 8.04
C ALA A 235 10.04 -16.71 7.94
N GLY A 236 9.18 -16.08 7.13
CA GLY A 236 7.81 -16.52 6.91
C GLY A 236 7.72 -17.95 6.39
N ARG A 237 8.57 -18.31 5.42
CA ARG A 237 8.69 -19.68 4.92
C ARG A 237 9.09 -20.66 6.02
N ARG A 238 10.11 -20.33 6.83
CA ARG A 238 10.58 -21.17 7.95
C ARG A 238 9.55 -21.29 9.09
N MET A 239 8.72 -20.27 9.28
CA MET A 239 7.63 -20.27 10.26
C MET A 239 6.42 -21.09 9.81
N GLY A 240 6.42 -21.64 8.60
CA GLY A 240 5.28 -22.39 8.06
C GLY A 240 4.13 -21.51 7.55
N LEU A 241 4.37 -20.21 7.33
CA LEU A 241 3.35 -19.26 6.89
C LEU A 241 3.11 -19.24 5.37
N GLY A 242 3.89 -20.02 4.61
CA GLY A 242 3.83 -20.05 3.14
C GLY A 242 4.48 -18.82 2.48
N ASP A 243 4.00 -18.46 1.29
CA ASP A 243 4.42 -17.21 0.63
C ASP A 243 3.77 -16.01 1.34
N VAL A 244 4.62 -15.23 2.00
CA VAL A 244 4.22 -14.04 2.75
C VAL A 244 4.47 -12.74 1.99
N SER A 245 4.77 -12.78 0.69
CA SER A 245 5.04 -11.60 -0.17
C SER A 245 3.92 -10.57 -0.11
N ASN A 246 2.66 -11.02 -0.10
CA ASN A 246 1.45 -10.19 0.01
C ASN A 246 0.80 -10.27 1.41
N SER A 247 1.49 -10.88 2.38
CA SER A 247 1.01 -11.00 3.75
C SER A 247 1.53 -9.87 4.62
N VAL A 248 0.73 -9.49 5.62
CA VAL A 248 1.14 -8.54 6.65
C VAL A 248 1.90 -9.20 7.80
N ILE A 249 2.04 -10.52 7.80
CA ILE A 249 2.81 -11.30 8.79
C ILE A 249 3.89 -12.16 8.10
N PRO A 250 5.00 -12.51 8.77
CA PRO A 250 5.38 -12.03 10.10
C PRO A 250 5.81 -10.55 10.04
N LYS A 251 5.77 -9.87 11.18
CA LYS A 251 6.16 -8.46 11.28
C LYS A 251 7.68 -8.36 11.48
N PRO A 252 8.42 -7.64 10.62
CA PRO A 252 9.83 -7.34 10.88
C PRO A 252 9.95 -6.40 12.07
N VAL A 253 10.88 -6.68 12.97
CA VAL A 253 11.17 -5.85 14.13
C VAL A 253 12.68 -5.69 14.32
N LEU A 254 13.15 -4.45 14.33
CA LEU A 254 14.51 -4.14 14.76
C LEU A 254 14.53 -3.94 16.27
N VAL A 255 15.46 -4.59 16.96
CA VAL A 255 15.68 -4.37 18.40
C VAL A 255 17.09 -3.87 18.69
N SER A 256 17.21 -3.04 19.74
CA SER A 256 18.48 -2.58 20.28
C SER A 256 18.37 -2.35 21.80
N LYS A 257 19.50 -2.13 22.47
CA LYS A 257 19.55 -1.94 23.92
C LYS A 257 18.65 -0.77 24.37
N GLY A 258 17.83 -1.01 25.40
CA GLY A 258 17.02 0.03 26.03
C GLY A 258 17.81 0.97 26.94
N ALA A 259 17.09 1.73 27.75
CA ALA A 259 17.65 2.69 28.71
C ALA A 259 18.04 2.04 30.06
N SER A 260 17.59 0.81 30.31
CA SER A 260 17.76 0.06 31.56
C SER A 260 17.87 -1.44 31.27
N ASN A 261 18.16 -2.23 32.29
CA ASN A 261 18.20 -3.70 32.18
C ASN A 261 16.83 -4.33 31.88
N ASP A 262 15.75 -3.60 32.15
CA ASP A 262 14.36 -4.00 31.94
C ASP A 262 13.71 -3.31 30.74
N SER A 263 14.50 -2.65 29.90
CA SER A 263 13.97 -2.02 28.68
C SER A 263 14.70 -2.46 27.42
N ILE A 264 13.94 -2.50 26.33
CA ILE A 264 14.40 -2.80 24.98
C ILE A 264 13.87 -1.74 24.02
N THR A 265 14.71 -1.27 23.10
CA THR A 265 14.29 -0.35 22.06
C THR A 265 13.83 -1.16 20.85
N SER A 266 12.66 -0.81 20.30
CA SER A 266 12.02 -1.52 19.19
C SER A 266 11.65 -0.56 18.05
N ARG A 267 11.81 -1.03 16.81
CA ARG A 267 11.23 -0.44 15.60
C ARG A 267 10.43 -1.52 14.88
N TYR A 268 9.12 -1.36 14.91
CA TYR A 268 8.16 -2.34 14.42
C TYR A 268 7.67 -1.95 13.03
N PHE A 269 7.70 -2.89 12.07
CA PHE A 269 7.32 -2.61 10.69
C PHE A 269 5.96 -3.23 10.32
N THR A 270 5.20 -2.50 9.50
CA THR A 270 3.97 -2.98 8.86
C THR A 270 4.18 -3.18 7.36
N PRO A 271 4.47 -4.41 6.94
CA PRO A 271 5.82 -4.97 6.94
C PRO A 271 6.88 -4.11 6.21
N ARG A 272 6.48 -3.19 5.33
CA ARG A 272 7.39 -2.37 4.50
C ARG A 272 7.56 -0.93 5.00
N LYS A 273 6.86 -0.54 6.06
CA LYS A 273 6.91 0.81 6.65
C LYS A 273 7.09 0.73 8.16
N CYS A 274 7.98 1.54 8.72
CA CYS A 274 8.18 1.65 10.15
C CYS A 274 6.95 2.29 10.79
N HIS A 275 6.40 1.65 11.81
CA HIS A 275 5.27 2.14 12.57
C HIS A 275 5.68 3.37 13.39
N ALA A 276 4.83 4.41 13.41
CA ALA A 276 5.12 5.68 14.10
C ALA A 276 5.12 5.57 15.64
N SER A 277 4.53 4.51 16.17
CA SER A 277 4.52 4.12 17.59
C SER A 277 4.86 2.62 17.69
N HIS A 278 4.00 1.79 18.29
CA HIS A 278 4.13 0.33 18.28
C HIS A 278 2.76 -0.35 18.34
N ALA A 279 2.62 -1.53 17.74
CA ALA A 279 1.44 -2.37 17.96
C ALA A 279 1.49 -3.04 19.33
N VAL A 280 0.34 -3.18 20.02
CA VAL A 280 0.23 -3.89 21.31
C VAL A 280 0.71 -5.33 21.21
N THR A 281 0.22 -6.06 20.22
CA THR A 281 0.59 -7.46 19.98
C THR A 281 2.07 -7.59 19.64
N GLY A 282 2.61 -6.66 18.86
CA GLY A 282 4.05 -6.58 18.61
C GLY A 282 4.85 -6.30 19.90
N ALA A 283 4.37 -5.43 20.79
CA ALA A 283 5.07 -5.11 22.03
C ALA A 283 5.09 -6.31 22.98
N ILE A 284 4.02 -7.10 23.02
CA ILE A 284 3.98 -8.40 23.71
C ILE A 284 5.03 -9.33 23.10
N GLY A 285 5.05 -9.52 21.79
CA GLY A 285 6.03 -10.42 21.17
C GLY A 285 7.47 -10.01 21.40
N VAL A 286 7.77 -8.70 21.37
CA VAL A 286 9.10 -8.15 21.70
C VAL A 286 9.44 -8.35 23.18
N ALA A 287 8.53 -8.04 24.09
CA ALA A 287 8.75 -8.21 25.52
C ALA A 287 8.92 -9.70 25.89
N SER A 288 8.12 -10.59 25.30
CA SER A 288 8.26 -12.04 25.43
C SER A 288 9.61 -12.53 24.93
N ALA A 289 10.05 -12.09 23.75
CA ALA A 289 11.37 -12.44 23.23
C ALA A 289 12.50 -11.89 24.12
N PHE A 290 12.34 -10.68 24.65
CA PHE A 290 13.32 -10.05 25.56
C PHE A 290 13.41 -10.77 26.91
N ALA A 291 12.27 -11.23 27.43
CA ALA A 291 12.16 -11.95 28.70
C ALA A 291 12.76 -13.36 28.61
N LEU A 292 12.47 -14.06 27.52
CA LEU A 292 12.94 -15.41 27.26
C LEU A 292 14.46 -15.41 27.02
N PRO A 293 15.22 -16.36 27.59
CA PRO A 293 16.64 -16.52 27.26
C PRO A 293 16.84 -17.06 25.84
N GLY A 294 18.04 -16.85 25.28
CA GLY A 294 18.45 -17.47 24.02
C GLY A 294 17.74 -16.93 22.77
N THR A 295 17.19 -15.72 22.80
CA THR A 295 16.67 -15.00 21.62
C THR A 295 17.65 -13.91 21.20
N VAL A 296 17.51 -13.34 19.99
CA VAL A 296 18.33 -12.19 19.57
C VAL A 296 17.99 -10.91 20.35
N ALA A 297 16.82 -10.87 20.98
CA ALA A 297 16.37 -9.77 21.81
C ALA A 297 16.86 -9.89 23.25
N SER A 298 17.12 -11.11 23.75
CA SER A 298 17.44 -11.40 25.15
C SER A 298 18.52 -10.47 25.71
N GLY A 299 18.23 -9.91 26.88
CA GLY A 299 19.21 -9.18 27.69
C GLY A 299 19.84 -10.08 28.74
N ILE A 300 19.79 -9.61 29.99
CA ILE A 300 20.20 -10.38 31.17
C ILE A 300 19.23 -11.56 31.38
N GLY A 301 19.76 -12.72 31.79
CA GLY A 301 18.96 -13.88 32.16
C GLY A 301 17.93 -13.55 33.26
N ARG A 302 16.73 -14.10 33.15
CA ARG A 302 15.61 -13.85 34.07
C ARG A 302 15.15 -15.14 34.72
N GLU A 303 14.92 -15.06 36.01
CA GLU A 303 14.35 -16.15 36.81
C GLU A 303 12.85 -16.33 36.51
N PRO A 304 12.26 -17.49 36.85
CA PRO A 304 10.81 -17.67 36.81
C PRO A 304 10.07 -16.60 37.63
N GLY A 305 8.88 -16.20 37.18
CA GLY A 305 8.04 -15.19 37.83
C GLY A 305 7.68 -14.01 36.94
N ARG A 306 7.15 -12.94 37.55
CA ARG A 306 6.65 -11.75 36.85
C ARG A 306 7.73 -10.70 36.69
N HIS A 307 7.88 -10.21 35.46
CA HIS A 307 8.86 -9.21 35.08
C HIS A 307 8.16 -8.02 34.42
N ARG A 308 8.41 -6.81 34.90
CA ARG A 308 7.93 -5.58 34.25
C ARG A 308 8.97 -5.10 33.28
N LEU A 309 8.63 -5.13 31.99
CA LEU A 309 9.52 -4.80 30.89
C LEU A 309 8.99 -3.59 30.13
N VAL A 310 9.89 -2.80 29.58
CA VAL A 310 9.56 -1.57 28.87
C VAL A 310 10.03 -1.67 27.42
N VAL A 311 9.09 -1.58 26.48
CA VAL A 311 9.37 -1.52 25.04
C VAL A 311 9.38 -0.05 24.60
N LEU A 312 10.57 0.50 24.38
CA LEU A 312 10.76 1.86 23.88
C LEU A 312 10.53 1.90 22.37
N HIS A 313 9.66 2.79 21.90
CA HIS A 313 9.27 2.93 20.49
C HIS A 313 9.35 4.40 20.05
N PRO A 314 9.17 4.74 18.75
CA PRO A 314 9.43 6.10 18.26
C PRO A 314 8.62 7.21 18.96
N ALA A 315 7.40 6.91 19.38
CA ALA A 315 6.52 7.85 20.07
C ALA A 315 6.61 7.83 21.60
N GLY A 316 7.49 7.02 22.22
CA GLY A 316 7.49 6.83 23.69
C GLY A 316 7.79 5.38 24.12
N GLN A 317 6.99 4.83 25.03
CA GLN A 317 7.17 3.49 25.58
C GLN A 317 5.86 2.73 25.83
N ILE A 318 5.98 1.40 25.93
CA ILE A 318 4.92 0.50 26.37
C ILE A 318 5.46 -0.39 27.48
N ASP A 319 4.78 -0.37 28.62
CA ASP A 319 5.08 -1.27 29.74
C ASP A 319 4.31 -2.59 29.54
N VAL A 320 5.03 -3.71 29.63
CA VAL A 320 4.50 -5.07 29.51
C VAL A 320 4.98 -5.88 30.71
N GLU A 321 4.06 -6.46 31.46
CA GLU A 321 4.37 -7.45 32.48
C GLU A 321 4.34 -8.85 31.86
N VAL A 322 5.47 -9.54 31.86
CA VAL A 322 5.63 -10.90 31.32
C VAL A 322 5.85 -11.86 32.47
N GLU A 323 5.08 -12.94 32.54
CA GLU A 323 5.24 -14.01 33.52
C GLU A 323 5.92 -15.21 32.87
N LEU A 324 7.09 -15.57 33.40
CA LEU A 324 7.89 -16.69 32.94
C LEU A 324 7.71 -17.90 33.86
N LYS A 325 7.68 -19.08 33.27
CA LYS A 325 7.71 -20.37 33.95
C LYS A 325 8.86 -21.21 33.44
N GLY A 326 9.51 -21.97 34.32
CA GLY A 326 10.71 -22.73 33.99
C GLY A 326 11.95 -21.85 33.91
N SER A 327 13.13 -22.48 34.02
CA SER A 327 14.42 -21.78 34.01
C SER A 327 15.22 -22.09 32.73
N ALA A 328 16.16 -21.19 32.40
CA ALA A 328 17.07 -21.33 31.27
C ALA A 328 16.35 -21.72 29.97
N ASP A 329 16.85 -22.73 29.25
CA ASP A 329 16.33 -23.12 27.94
C ASP A 329 14.90 -23.69 27.97
N ALA A 330 14.41 -24.09 29.14
CA ALA A 330 13.04 -24.56 29.34
C ALA A 330 12.04 -23.43 29.67
N ALA A 331 12.50 -22.17 29.77
CA ALA A 331 11.63 -21.06 30.11
C ALA A 331 10.56 -20.83 29.03
N THR A 332 9.30 -20.69 29.45
CA THR A 332 8.13 -20.39 28.62
C THR A 332 7.39 -19.17 29.16
N VAL A 333 6.70 -18.44 28.28
CA VAL A 333 5.80 -17.37 28.70
C VAL A 333 4.46 -18.00 29.10
N GLU A 334 4.03 -17.74 30.32
CA GLU A 334 2.71 -18.18 30.81
C GLU A 334 1.67 -17.10 30.55
N ARG A 335 2.06 -15.82 30.69
CA ARG A 335 1.16 -14.68 30.63
C ARG A 335 1.89 -13.41 30.18
N ALA A 336 1.20 -12.55 29.43
CA ALA A 336 1.64 -11.16 29.25
C ALA A 336 0.47 -10.20 29.46
N ALA A 337 0.71 -9.16 30.25
CA ALA A 337 -0.25 -8.11 30.47
C ALA A 337 0.31 -6.72 30.20
N LEU A 338 -0.55 -5.80 29.83
CA LEU A 338 -0.21 -4.40 29.67
C LEU A 338 -1.40 -3.51 29.99
N VAL A 339 -1.11 -2.25 30.30
CA VAL A 339 -2.13 -1.23 30.53
C VAL A 339 -2.41 -0.47 29.24
N ARG A 340 -3.69 -0.31 28.93
CA ARG A 340 -4.22 0.59 27.91
C ARG A 340 -5.26 1.50 28.52
N THR A 341 -5.79 2.39 27.69
CA THR A 341 -6.92 3.24 28.05
C THR A 341 -7.86 3.28 26.86
N ALA A 342 -9.16 3.43 27.11
CA ALA A 342 -10.17 3.66 26.09
C ALA A 342 -11.03 4.87 26.47
N ARG A 343 -11.81 5.38 25.51
CA ARG A 343 -12.83 6.41 25.76
C ARG A 343 -13.94 6.30 24.73
N LYS A 344 -15.19 6.26 25.20
CA LYS A 344 -16.35 6.47 24.32
C LYS A 344 -16.36 7.91 23.81
N ILE A 345 -16.39 8.08 22.49
CA ILE A 345 -16.39 9.39 21.82
C ILE A 345 -17.82 9.81 21.51
N MET A 346 -18.57 8.92 20.87
CA MET A 346 -19.93 9.15 20.40
C MET A 346 -20.71 7.84 20.40
N GLN A 347 -22.02 7.91 20.62
CA GLN A 347 -22.96 6.81 20.46
C GLN A 347 -24.23 7.33 19.81
N GLY A 348 -24.79 6.60 18.86
CA GLY A 348 -26.02 6.94 18.17
C GLY A 348 -26.28 6.06 16.97
N GLU A 349 -27.11 6.53 16.05
CA GLU A 349 -27.42 5.85 14.79
C GLU A 349 -26.44 6.30 13.69
N LEU A 350 -25.85 5.34 12.99
CA LEU A 350 -25.01 5.55 11.82
C LEU A 350 -25.81 5.24 10.56
N HIS A 351 -25.96 6.24 9.70
CA HIS A 351 -26.63 6.11 8.42
C HIS A 351 -25.63 5.60 7.39
N LEU A 352 -25.95 4.45 6.80
CA LEU A 352 -25.11 3.82 5.79
C LEU A 352 -25.60 4.25 4.40
N PRO A 353 -24.69 4.60 3.48
CA PRO A 353 -25.09 5.09 2.17
C PRO A 353 -25.66 3.95 1.31
N GLU A 354 -26.68 4.25 0.51
CA GLU A 354 -27.43 3.24 -0.25
C GLU A 354 -26.54 2.46 -1.23
N TYR A 355 -25.54 3.13 -1.80
CA TYR A 355 -24.62 2.54 -2.77
C TYR A 355 -23.78 1.36 -2.22
N VAL A 356 -23.67 1.18 -0.90
CA VAL A 356 -22.98 -0.01 -0.36
C VAL A 356 -23.86 -1.27 -0.36
N PHE A 357 -25.17 -1.11 -0.43
CA PHE A 357 -26.14 -2.22 -0.44
C PHE A 357 -26.83 -2.42 -1.79
N SER A 358 -26.74 -1.44 -2.68
CA SER A 358 -27.21 -1.54 -4.06
C SER A 358 -26.34 -2.52 -4.84
N ARG A 359 -26.65 -3.80 -4.73
CA ARG A 359 -26.42 -4.74 -5.82
C ARG A 359 -27.51 -4.43 -6.87
N PRO A 360 -27.21 -4.25 -8.15
CA PRO A 360 -28.26 -4.10 -9.15
C PRO A 360 -29.17 -5.32 -9.05
N GLU A 361 -30.47 -5.12 -8.78
CA GLU A 361 -31.45 -6.19 -8.91
C GLU A 361 -31.36 -6.71 -10.34
N ALA A 362 -31.13 -8.01 -10.47
CA ALA A 362 -31.24 -8.69 -11.76
C ALA A 362 -32.72 -8.69 -12.16
N THR A 363 -33.14 -7.62 -12.86
CA THR A 363 -34.37 -7.66 -13.64
C THR A 363 -34.21 -8.77 -14.67
N SER A 364 -35.11 -9.75 -14.60
CA SER A 364 -35.27 -10.76 -15.63
C SER A 364 -35.60 -10.07 -16.96
N ALA A 365 -34.59 -9.86 -17.78
CA ALA A 365 -34.70 -9.44 -19.16
C ALA A 365 -33.65 -10.18 -19.98
N GLU A 366 -34.14 -10.79 -21.06
CA GLU A 366 -33.53 -11.50 -22.20
C GLU A 366 -32.00 -11.68 -22.30
N PRO A 367 -31.54 -12.79 -22.91
CA PRO A 367 -30.15 -13.20 -22.89
C PRO A 367 -29.26 -12.23 -23.68
N SER A 368 -28.66 -11.27 -22.96
CA SER A 368 -27.47 -10.54 -23.40
C SER A 368 -26.25 -11.26 -22.84
N THR A 369 -25.38 -11.74 -23.73
CA THR A 369 -24.22 -12.61 -23.48
C THR A 369 -23.03 -11.94 -22.76
N PHE A 370 -23.22 -10.76 -22.17
CA PHE A 370 -22.19 -10.06 -21.40
C PHE A 370 -22.69 -9.82 -19.96
N PRO A 371 -22.09 -10.49 -18.95
CA PRO A 371 -22.62 -10.47 -17.59
C PRO A 371 -22.63 -9.06 -16.98
N HIS A 372 -23.64 -8.70 -16.19
CA HIS A 372 -23.70 -7.44 -15.45
C HIS A 372 -22.83 -7.48 -14.17
N ARG A 373 -21.51 -7.66 -14.33
CA ARG A 373 -20.50 -7.52 -13.26
C ARG A 373 -19.73 -6.21 -13.45
N ALA A 374 -19.24 -5.63 -12.36
CA ALA A 374 -18.32 -4.49 -12.41
C ALA A 374 -17.11 -4.79 -13.30
N LEU A 375 -16.71 -3.78 -14.06
CA LEU A 375 -15.46 -3.72 -14.81
C LEU A 375 -14.37 -3.14 -13.91
N THR A 376 -13.15 -3.66 -14.00
CA THR A 376 -11.99 -3.08 -13.32
C THR A 376 -10.93 -2.75 -14.35
N ILE A 377 -10.55 -1.48 -14.44
CA ILE A 377 -9.40 -1.01 -15.20
C ILE A 377 -8.18 -1.02 -14.27
N ILE A 378 -7.27 -1.94 -14.54
CA ILE A 378 -5.98 -2.07 -13.86
C ILE A 378 -5.01 -1.06 -14.47
N VAL A 379 -4.47 -0.18 -13.63
CA VAL A 379 -3.50 0.84 -14.03
C VAL A 379 -2.11 0.44 -13.56
N PRO A 380 -1.09 0.38 -14.45
CA PRO A 380 0.25 -0.14 -14.12
C PRO A 380 1.13 0.79 -13.27
N THR A 381 0.61 1.95 -12.90
CA THR A 381 1.35 2.98 -12.17
C THR A 381 0.64 3.31 -10.86
N ARG A 382 1.39 3.89 -9.91
CA ARG A 382 0.79 4.44 -8.68
C ARG A 382 -0.28 5.49 -9.02
N ALA A 383 -1.25 5.64 -8.11
CA ALA A 383 -2.30 6.64 -8.23
C ALA A 383 -1.73 8.07 -8.29
N GLY A 384 -2.44 8.96 -8.99
CA GLY A 384 -2.06 10.37 -9.15
C GLY A 384 -1.10 10.68 -10.30
N GLY A 385 -0.67 9.68 -11.09
CA GLY A 385 0.09 9.86 -12.32
C GLY A 385 -0.81 10.01 -13.56
N GLY A 386 -0.22 10.38 -14.71
CA GLY A 386 -0.96 10.59 -15.96
C GLY A 386 -1.86 9.41 -16.37
N ASN A 387 -1.36 8.18 -16.28
CA ASN A 387 -2.13 6.98 -16.59
C ASN A 387 -3.36 6.82 -15.69
N ASP A 388 -3.21 7.08 -14.39
CA ASP A 388 -4.30 6.99 -13.42
C ASP A 388 -5.38 8.05 -13.69
N THR A 389 -4.97 9.29 -13.93
CA THR A 389 -5.89 10.37 -14.28
C THR A 389 -6.66 10.08 -15.56
N MET A 390 -5.99 9.63 -16.63
CA MET A 390 -6.67 9.25 -17.87
C MET A 390 -7.65 8.08 -17.66
N ALA A 391 -7.22 7.03 -16.94
CA ALA A 391 -8.06 5.88 -16.63
C ALA A 391 -9.33 6.27 -15.85
N ARG A 392 -9.21 7.18 -14.87
CA ARG A 392 -10.35 7.68 -14.09
C ARG A 392 -11.29 8.54 -14.91
N ILE A 393 -10.76 9.40 -15.81
CA ILE A 393 -11.59 10.20 -16.71
C ILE A 393 -12.43 9.30 -17.61
N ILE A 394 -11.83 8.28 -18.22
CA ILE A 394 -12.60 7.36 -19.08
C ILE A 394 -13.56 6.49 -18.26
N ALA A 395 -13.14 5.97 -17.11
CA ALA A 395 -13.96 5.10 -16.26
C ALA A 395 -15.27 5.78 -15.82
N ALA A 396 -15.20 7.07 -15.49
CA ALA A 396 -16.35 7.86 -15.05
C ALA A 396 -17.47 7.93 -16.10
N LYS A 397 -17.12 7.90 -17.40
CA LYS A 397 -18.09 7.95 -18.52
C LYS A 397 -18.40 6.56 -19.07
N LEU A 398 -17.45 5.64 -19.00
CA LEU A 398 -17.59 4.28 -19.50
C LEU A 398 -18.64 3.49 -18.70
N GLY A 399 -18.71 3.70 -17.39
CA GLY A 399 -19.66 2.98 -16.53
C GLY A 399 -21.14 3.21 -16.89
N PRO A 400 -21.60 4.47 -16.96
CA PRO A 400 -22.94 4.80 -17.44
C PRO A 400 -23.27 4.22 -18.82
N LEU A 401 -22.33 4.27 -19.77
CA LEU A 401 -22.54 3.74 -21.13
C LEU A 401 -22.66 2.22 -21.18
N LEU A 402 -21.90 1.52 -20.33
CA LEU A 402 -21.93 0.06 -20.28
C LEU A 402 -23.04 -0.48 -19.35
N GLY A 403 -23.65 0.39 -18.55
CA GLY A 403 -24.59 -0.01 -17.50
C GLY A 403 -23.91 -0.84 -16.40
N GLN A 404 -22.63 -0.57 -16.14
CA GLN A 404 -21.77 -1.32 -15.23
C GLN A 404 -20.91 -0.35 -14.40
N GLU A 405 -20.61 -0.70 -13.15
CA GLU A 405 -19.59 0.04 -12.40
C GLU A 405 -18.22 -0.19 -13.04
N VAL A 406 -17.43 0.88 -13.22
CA VAL A 406 -16.05 0.78 -13.73
C VAL A 406 -15.10 1.27 -12.63
N LEU A 407 -14.41 0.33 -12.01
CA LEU A 407 -13.41 0.57 -10.98
C LEU A 407 -12.04 0.84 -11.60
N VAL A 408 -11.23 1.66 -10.94
CA VAL A 408 -9.82 1.88 -11.31
C VAL A 408 -8.94 1.38 -10.16
N ASP A 409 -8.14 0.34 -10.43
CA ASP A 409 -7.23 -0.29 -9.47
C ASP A 409 -5.78 -0.08 -9.90
N ASN A 410 -5.00 0.62 -9.08
CA ASN A 410 -3.60 0.93 -9.36
C ASN A 410 -2.69 -0.18 -8.82
N ARG A 411 -2.11 -0.96 -9.73
CA ARG A 411 -1.14 -2.01 -9.42
C ARG A 411 0.24 -1.64 -9.92
N ALA A 412 0.92 -0.82 -9.13
CA ALA A 412 2.29 -0.41 -9.40
C ALA A 412 3.29 -1.52 -9.05
N GLY A 413 4.40 -1.56 -9.78
CA GLY A 413 5.52 -2.47 -9.51
C GLY A 413 6.17 -2.95 -10.81
N ALA A 414 7.49 -3.21 -10.76
CA ALA A 414 8.28 -3.73 -11.88
C ALA A 414 7.99 -3.02 -13.23
N ASN A 415 7.92 -1.69 -13.21
CA ASN A 415 7.65 -0.84 -14.38
C ASN A 415 6.34 -1.19 -15.13
N GLY A 416 5.36 -1.70 -14.41
CA GLY A 416 4.05 -2.10 -14.90
C GLY A 416 3.88 -3.61 -15.12
N ALA A 417 4.95 -4.40 -14.97
CA ALA A 417 4.88 -5.85 -15.19
C ALA A 417 3.93 -6.56 -14.21
N VAL A 418 3.86 -6.13 -12.95
CA VAL A 418 2.91 -6.69 -11.96
C VAL A 418 1.46 -6.56 -12.42
N ALA A 419 1.12 -5.41 -12.99
CA ALA A 419 -0.23 -5.14 -13.49
C ALA A 419 -0.51 -5.93 -14.77
N SER A 420 0.46 -5.96 -15.68
CA SER A 420 0.38 -6.73 -16.92
C SER A 420 0.21 -8.23 -16.64
N GLU A 421 1.03 -8.83 -15.79
CA GLU A 421 0.93 -10.25 -15.41
C GLU A 421 -0.40 -10.58 -14.74
N TYR A 422 -0.90 -9.70 -13.87
CA TYR A 422 -2.21 -9.87 -13.26
C TYR A 422 -3.34 -9.88 -14.29
N VAL A 423 -3.33 -8.95 -15.25
CA VAL A 423 -4.38 -8.91 -16.28
C VAL A 423 -4.22 -10.07 -17.26
N ALA A 424 -3.01 -10.40 -17.69
CA ALA A 424 -2.74 -11.56 -18.53
C ALA A 424 -3.28 -12.87 -17.91
N GLY A 425 -3.12 -13.04 -16.59
CA GLY A 425 -3.64 -14.18 -15.84
C GLY A 425 -5.11 -14.08 -15.42
N SER A 426 -5.81 -13.00 -15.75
CA SER A 426 -7.22 -12.80 -15.37
C SER A 426 -8.18 -13.56 -16.30
N ALA A 427 -9.41 -13.78 -15.84
CA ALA A 427 -10.44 -14.40 -16.67
C ALA A 427 -10.69 -13.58 -17.95
N PRO A 428 -10.68 -14.20 -19.14
CA PRO A 428 -10.91 -13.52 -20.42
C PRO A 428 -12.40 -13.28 -20.66
N ASP A 429 -13.06 -12.64 -19.70
CA ASP A 429 -14.51 -12.39 -19.71
C ASP A 429 -14.87 -10.93 -20.02
N GLY A 430 -13.86 -10.08 -20.28
CA GLY A 430 -14.01 -8.66 -20.59
C GLY A 430 -14.23 -7.77 -19.36
N HIS A 431 -14.16 -8.29 -18.13
CA HIS A 431 -14.38 -7.49 -16.91
C HIS A 431 -13.11 -6.98 -16.24
N THR A 432 -11.95 -7.54 -16.57
CA THR A 432 -10.66 -7.02 -16.10
C THR A 432 -9.93 -6.46 -17.31
N LEU A 433 -9.68 -5.16 -17.32
CA LEU A 433 -9.01 -4.47 -18.42
C LEU A 433 -7.70 -3.90 -17.93
N MET A 434 -6.70 -3.85 -18.81
CA MET A 434 -5.44 -3.18 -18.58
C MET A 434 -5.47 -1.80 -19.22
N PHE A 435 -5.16 -0.77 -18.43
CA PHE A 435 -4.77 0.53 -18.97
C PHE A 435 -3.30 0.48 -19.40
N GLY A 436 -3.09 -0.04 -20.61
CA GLY A 436 -1.77 -0.19 -21.21
C GLY A 436 -1.23 1.11 -21.77
N TYR A 437 0.08 1.18 -21.92
CA TYR A 437 0.74 2.25 -22.63
C TYR A 437 2.02 1.75 -23.30
N VAL A 438 2.69 2.61 -24.08
CA VAL A 438 3.92 2.25 -24.80
C VAL A 438 5.00 1.64 -23.89
N GLY A 439 5.04 2.01 -22.61
CA GLY A 439 5.97 1.42 -21.64
C GLY A 439 5.70 -0.06 -21.38
N THR A 440 4.48 -0.44 -21.03
CA THR A 440 4.13 -1.84 -20.72
C THR A 440 4.03 -2.73 -21.95
N HIS A 441 3.65 -2.19 -23.12
CA HIS A 441 3.36 -3.02 -24.31
C HIS A 441 4.43 -2.93 -25.41
N ALA A 442 5.48 -2.11 -25.24
CA ALA A 442 6.53 -1.99 -26.25
C ALA A 442 7.94 -1.80 -25.67
N MET A 443 8.16 -0.78 -24.84
CA MET A 443 9.52 -0.44 -24.37
C MET A 443 10.07 -1.41 -23.31
N ASN A 444 9.31 -1.71 -22.26
CA ASN A 444 9.75 -2.62 -21.21
C ASN A 444 9.96 -4.05 -21.74
N PRO A 445 9.04 -4.63 -22.56
CA PRO A 445 9.26 -5.93 -23.20
C PRO A 445 10.40 -5.94 -24.24
N ALA A 446 10.77 -4.78 -24.79
CA ALA A 446 11.94 -4.67 -25.66
C ALA A 446 13.26 -4.63 -24.89
N LEU A 447 13.24 -4.10 -23.66
CA LEU A 447 14.41 -3.94 -22.81
C LEU A 447 14.78 -5.23 -22.06
N GLN A 448 13.78 -5.99 -21.61
CA GLN A 448 14.00 -7.16 -20.78
C GLN A 448 12.92 -8.23 -20.99
N LYS A 449 13.21 -9.45 -20.52
CA LYS A 449 12.25 -10.55 -20.48
C LYS A 449 11.30 -10.34 -19.30
N LEU A 450 9.99 -10.47 -19.56
CA LEU A 450 8.92 -10.26 -18.58
C LEU A 450 8.09 -11.54 -18.41
N GLY A 451 7.26 -11.61 -17.35
CA GLY A 451 6.34 -12.72 -17.10
C GLY A 451 5.06 -12.70 -17.96
N TYR A 452 4.98 -11.79 -18.94
CA TYR A 452 3.90 -11.69 -19.91
C TYR A 452 4.45 -11.39 -21.31
N ASP A 453 3.73 -11.79 -22.35
CA ASP A 453 3.94 -11.37 -23.72
C ASP A 453 2.97 -10.22 -24.06
N PRO A 454 3.47 -9.03 -24.49
CA PRO A 454 2.61 -7.88 -24.76
C PRO A 454 1.68 -8.06 -25.97
N VAL A 455 1.94 -9.05 -26.83
CA VAL A 455 1.15 -9.35 -28.04
C VAL A 455 0.22 -10.53 -27.79
N GLU A 456 0.76 -11.65 -27.28
CA GLU A 456 0.01 -12.91 -27.20
C GLU A 456 -0.94 -12.97 -26.00
N ASP A 457 -0.63 -12.28 -24.88
CA ASP A 457 -1.42 -12.36 -23.64
C ASP A 457 -2.54 -11.30 -23.55
N PHE A 458 -2.67 -10.44 -24.57
CA PHE A 458 -3.60 -9.31 -24.55
C PHE A 458 -4.45 -9.20 -25.82
N ALA A 459 -5.74 -8.94 -25.64
CA ALA A 459 -6.67 -8.55 -26.69
C ALA A 459 -6.82 -7.01 -26.70
N PRO A 460 -6.43 -6.30 -27.78
CA PRO A 460 -6.60 -4.86 -27.88
C PRO A 460 -8.08 -4.44 -27.86
N VAL A 461 -8.43 -3.45 -27.04
CA VAL A 461 -9.78 -2.87 -26.99
C VAL A 461 -9.84 -1.56 -27.76
N GLY A 462 -8.85 -0.67 -27.60
CA GLY A 462 -8.80 0.58 -28.36
C GLY A 462 -7.79 1.59 -27.82
N LEU A 463 -7.33 2.49 -28.69
CA LEU A 463 -6.48 3.62 -28.30
C LEU A 463 -7.30 4.58 -27.43
N VAL A 464 -6.70 5.01 -26.32
CA VAL A 464 -7.27 6.03 -25.44
C VAL A 464 -6.79 7.40 -25.89
N GLY A 465 -5.50 7.52 -26.16
CA GLY A 465 -4.93 8.77 -26.63
C GLY A 465 -3.41 8.75 -26.70
N SER A 466 -2.85 9.89 -27.05
CA SER A 466 -1.41 10.09 -27.10
C SER A 466 -0.99 11.40 -26.43
N SER A 467 0.25 11.44 -25.94
CA SER A 467 0.88 12.64 -25.42
C SER A 467 2.35 12.68 -25.81
N SER A 468 2.84 13.87 -26.13
CA SER A 468 4.23 14.06 -26.55
C SER A 468 5.16 14.07 -25.34
N THR A 469 6.37 13.52 -25.48
CA THR A 469 7.40 13.64 -24.44
C THR A 469 8.09 14.99 -24.54
N LEU A 470 8.31 15.63 -23.41
CA LEU A 470 9.06 16.87 -23.27
C LEU A 470 10.36 16.62 -22.53
N MET A 471 11.35 17.47 -22.74
CA MET A 471 12.45 17.69 -21.82
C MET A 471 12.12 18.90 -20.94
N VAL A 472 12.03 18.70 -19.63
CA VAL A 472 11.78 19.78 -18.66
C VAL A 472 12.95 19.95 -17.71
N SER A 473 13.12 21.17 -17.21
CA SER A 473 14.19 21.57 -16.30
C SER A 473 13.64 22.37 -15.13
N HIS A 474 14.21 22.18 -13.94
CA HIS A 474 13.90 23.05 -12.80
C HIS A 474 14.35 24.49 -13.09
N PRO A 475 13.51 25.52 -12.86
CA PRO A 475 13.82 26.90 -13.23
C PRO A 475 15.12 27.47 -12.65
N ASP A 476 15.38 27.25 -11.36
CA ASP A 476 16.53 27.85 -10.66
C ASP A 476 17.77 26.94 -10.59
N LYS A 477 17.56 25.64 -10.32
CA LYS A 477 18.64 24.67 -10.15
C LYS A 477 19.05 23.98 -11.45
N GLY A 478 18.22 24.02 -12.48
CA GLY A 478 18.48 23.39 -13.77
C GLY A 478 19.17 24.32 -14.76
N ALA A 479 19.31 23.84 -16.00
CA ALA A 479 19.76 24.69 -17.10
C ALA A 479 18.58 25.50 -17.65
N PRO A 480 18.80 26.77 -18.04
CA PRO A 480 17.75 27.65 -18.55
C PRO A 480 17.29 27.31 -19.97
N ASP A 481 18.14 26.63 -20.75
CA ASP A 481 17.96 26.23 -22.14
C ASP A 481 18.82 24.97 -22.44
N LEU A 482 18.58 24.34 -23.60
CA LEU A 482 19.26 23.11 -23.99
C LEU A 482 20.76 23.28 -24.27
N HIS A 483 21.17 24.38 -24.90
CA HIS A 483 22.57 24.61 -25.24
C HIS A 483 23.41 24.77 -23.97
N THR A 484 22.90 25.51 -22.99
CA THR A 484 23.51 25.65 -21.67
C THR A 484 23.59 24.30 -20.96
N LEU A 485 22.55 23.47 -21.06
CA LEU A 485 22.55 22.13 -20.47
C LEU A 485 23.65 21.26 -21.06
N ILE A 486 23.73 21.17 -22.38
CA ILE A 486 24.74 20.37 -23.09
C ILE A 486 26.15 20.88 -22.78
N ALA A 487 26.36 22.21 -22.80
CA ALA A 487 27.66 22.80 -22.48
C ALA A 487 28.13 22.45 -21.05
N ARG A 488 27.23 22.54 -20.07
CA ARG A 488 27.53 22.17 -18.67
C ARG A 488 27.83 20.68 -18.53
N LEU A 489 27.05 19.81 -19.18
CA LEU A 489 27.28 18.37 -19.14
C LEU A 489 28.57 17.94 -19.84
N LYS A 490 28.98 18.62 -20.91
CA LYS A 490 30.29 18.39 -21.57
C LYS A 490 31.46 18.88 -20.72
N GLY A 491 31.30 20.00 -20.02
CA GLY A 491 32.33 20.53 -19.11
C GLY A 491 32.46 19.74 -17.81
N ALA A 492 31.35 19.19 -17.31
CA ALA A 492 31.30 18.38 -16.09
C ALA A 492 30.28 17.24 -16.23
N PRO A 493 30.69 16.04 -16.66
CA PRO A 493 29.80 14.89 -16.74
C PRO A 493 29.11 14.60 -15.40
N ARG A 494 27.83 14.21 -15.44
CA ARG A 494 26.99 13.88 -14.27
C ARG A 494 26.75 15.06 -13.30
N CYS A 495 27.00 16.30 -13.71
CA CYS A 495 26.68 17.49 -12.89
C CYS A 495 25.18 17.76 -12.76
N PHE A 496 24.35 17.21 -13.66
CA PHE A 496 22.91 17.17 -13.53
C PHE A 496 22.40 15.74 -13.45
N SER A 497 21.30 15.56 -12.71
CA SER A 497 20.53 14.32 -12.70
C SER A 497 19.19 14.46 -13.41
N TYR A 498 18.75 13.36 -14.02
CA TYR A 498 17.40 13.23 -14.57
C TYR A 498 16.53 12.28 -13.74
N ALA A 499 15.26 12.63 -13.57
CA ALA A 499 14.26 11.76 -12.97
C ALA A 499 13.66 10.84 -14.04
N SER A 500 13.61 9.54 -13.74
CA SER A 500 12.95 8.52 -14.54
C SER A 500 11.73 7.96 -13.80
N ALA A 501 10.66 7.67 -14.53
CA ALA A 501 9.46 7.01 -14.00
C ALA A 501 9.60 5.49 -13.86
N GLY A 502 10.82 4.95 -14.03
CA GLY A 502 11.10 3.52 -14.02
C GLY A 502 12.03 3.14 -15.18
N ASP A 503 12.82 2.09 -15.00
CA ASP A 503 13.61 1.54 -16.11
C ASP A 503 12.63 0.91 -17.15
N GLY A 504 12.93 1.00 -18.44
CA GLY A 504 11.98 0.53 -19.46
C GLY A 504 10.81 1.47 -19.78
N THR A 505 10.78 2.67 -19.21
CA THR A 505 9.69 3.66 -19.41
C THR A 505 10.06 4.75 -20.44
N PRO A 506 9.10 5.52 -20.99
CA PRO A 506 9.40 6.61 -21.92
C PRO A 506 10.40 7.65 -21.39
N PRO A 507 10.31 8.12 -20.13
CA PRO A 507 11.32 9.03 -19.59
C PRO A 507 12.74 8.45 -19.57
N HIS A 508 12.87 7.14 -19.29
CA HIS A 508 14.16 6.44 -19.34
C HIS A 508 14.73 6.41 -20.76
N PHE A 509 13.93 5.94 -21.73
CA PHE A 509 14.35 5.86 -23.13
C PHE A 509 14.69 7.23 -23.70
N ALA A 510 13.91 8.27 -23.40
CA ALA A 510 14.17 9.63 -23.84
C ALA A 510 15.50 10.16 -23.29
N ALA A 511 15.80 9.90 -22.01
CA ALA A 511 17.05 10.31 -21.39
C ALA A 511 18.27 9.56 -21.97
N GLU A 512 18.17 8.24 -22.18
CA GLU A 512 19.26 7.45 -22.77
C GLU A 512 19.53 7.88 -24.22
N LEU A 513 18.48 8.04 -25.04
CA LEU A 513 18.62 8.54 -26.41
C LEU A 513 19.18 9.96 -26.45
N PHE A 514 18.76 10.84 -25.53
CA PHE A 514 19.31 12.19 -25.43
C PHE A 514 20.80 12.17 -25.09
N GLN A 515 21.21 11.38 -24.10
CA GLN A 515 22.61 11.24 -23.70
C GLN A 515 23.46 10.71 -24.87
N LEU A 516 22.98 9.67 -25.56
CA LEU A 516 23.64 9.10 -26.74
C LEU A 516 23.78 10.13 -27.86
N SER A 517 22.68 10.79 -28.26
CA SER A 517 22.68 11.75 -29.37
C SER A 517 23.46 13.03 -29.09
N SER A 518 23.51 13.48 -27.84
CA SER A 518 24.22 14.70 -27.45
C SER A 518 25.67 14.47 -27.03
N GLY A 519 26.08 13.21 -26.83
CA GLY A 519 27.37 12.83 -26.27
C GLY A 519 27.56 13.35 -24.84
N THR A 520 26.51 13.29 -24.02
CA THR A 520 26.52 13.78 -22.63
C THR A 520 26.15 12.68 -21.64
N LEU A 521 26.48 12.88 -20.36
CA LEU A 521 26.19 11.94 -19.28
C LEU A 521 25.52 12.67 -18.12
N MET A 522 24.33 12.20 -17.73
CA MET A 522 23.58 12.66 -16.56
C MET A 522 23.55 11.54 -15.50
N ALA A 523 23.42 11.92 -14.23
CA ALA A 523 23.09 10.94 -13.19
C ALA A 523 21.60 10.54 -13.31
N SER A 524 21.26 9.28 -13.05
CA SER A 524 19.87 8.80 -13.12
C SER A 524 19.27 8.63 -11.73
N SER A 525 18.06 9.15 -11.55
CA SER A 525 17.21 8.91 -10.37
C SER A 525 15.95 8.17 -10.82
N THR A 526 15.80 6.90 -10.41
CA THR A 526 14.64 6.09 -10.81
C THR A 526 13.56 6.14 -9.72
N PHE A 527 12.30 6.36 -10.12
CA PHE A 527 11.14 6.39 -9.24
C PHE A 527 10.07 5.40 -9.71
N GLU A 528 9.20 4.96 -8.79
CA GLU A 528 8.06 4.10 -9.10
C GLU A 528 6.89 4.89 -9.73
N GLY A 529 7.10 5.42 -10.92
CA GLY A 529 6.10 6.13 -11.72
C GLY A 529 6.35 7.63 -11.88
N ALA A 530 5.53 8.25 -12.73
CA ALA A 530 5.72 9.64 -13.16
C ALA A 530 5.44 10.67 -12.06
N ALA A 531 4.48 10.42 -11.17
CA ALA A 531 4.11 11.33 -10.09
C ALA A 531 5.26 11.60 -9.08
N PRO A 532 5.92 10.58 -8.50
CA PRO A 532 7.09 10.83 -7.65
C PRO A 532 8.28 11.42 -8.43
N ALA A 533 8.49 11.04 -9.69
CA ALA A 533 9.57 11.57 -10.53
C ALA A 533 9.42 13.07 -10.82
N ILE A 534 8.21 13.52 -11.18
CA ILE A 534 7.97 14.93 -11.45
C ILE A 534 8.02 15.76 -10.17
N ALA A 535 7.53 15.22 -9.05
CA ALA A 535 7.64 15.88 -7.76
C ALA A 535 9.11 16.11 -7.35
N ASP A 536 9.97 15.11 -7.55
CA ASP A 536 11.41 15.24 -7.29
C ASP A 536 12.05 16.34 -8.17
N THR A 537 11.66 16.39 -9.44
CA THR A 537 12.13 17.41 -10.40
C THR A 537 11.64 18.81 -10.03
N VAL A 538 10.39 18.95 -9.58
CA VAL A 538 9.82 20.21 -9.07
C VAL A 538 10.55 20.68 -7.81
N THR A 539 10.99 19.79 -6.93
CA THR A 539 11.84 20.17 -5.78
C THR A 539 13.29 20.47 -6.17
N GLY A 540 13.66 20.14 -7.40
CA GLY A 540 14.97 20.35 -7.99
C GLY A 540 16.06 19.45 -7.43
N ARG A 541 15.68 18.29 -6.86
CA ARG A 541 16.61 17.23 -6.47
C ARG A 541 17.19 16.56 -7.71
N SER A 542 16.32 16.18 -8.64
CA SER A 542 16.65 16.01 -10.06
C SER A 542 16.41 17.33 -10.78
N GLN A 543 17.31 17.69 -11.69
CA GLN A 543 17.20 18.97 -12.40
C GLN A 543 16.47 18.83 -13.73
N VAL A 544 16.45 17.62 -14.30
CA VAL A 544 15.87 17.33 -15.61
C VAL A 544 14.87 16.19 -15.50
N MET A 545 13.84 16.18 -16.34
CA MET A 545 12.97 15.01 -16.55
C MET A 545 12.52 14.96 -18.00
N PHE A 546 12.14 13.76 -18.47
CA PHE A 546 11.50 13.57 -19.76
C PHE A 546 10.03 13.13 -19.65
N PRO A 547 9.12 13.93 -19.06
CA PRO A 547 7.73 13.55 -18.82
C PRO A 547 6.88 13.61 -20.10
N SER A 548 5.70 12.99 -20.07
CA SER A 548 4.65 13.36 -21.04
C SER A 548 4.19 14.78 -20.81
N LEU A 549 3.73 15.45 -21.87
CA LEU A 549 3.08 16.76 -21.77
C LEU A 549 1.90 16.67 -20.78
N PHE A 550 1.12 15.58 -20.84
CA PHE A 550 0.03 15.33 -19.87
C PHE A 550 0.45 15.44 -18.42
N THR A 551 1.62 14.90 -18.07
CA THR A 551 2.14 14.95 -16.70
C THR A 551 2.71 16.32 -16.36
N ALA A 552 3.39 16.95 -17.32
CA ALA A 552 4.18 18.16 -17.06
C ALA A 552 3.41 19.47 -17.19
N TYR A 553 2.36 19.49 -18.00
CA TYR A 553 1.68 20.73 -18.39
C TYR A 553 1.18 21.56 -17.18
N PRO A 554 0.58 20.98 -16.13
CA PRO A 554 0.19 21.75 -14.94
C PRO A 554 1.38 22.46 -14.26
N PHE A 555 2.53 21.79 -14.16
CA PHE A 555 3.74 22.34 -13.52
C PHE A 555 4.44 23.39 -14.39
N ILE A 556 4.38 23.22 -15.72
CA ILE A 556 4.87 24.22 -16.67
C ILE A 556 4.00 25.49 -16.59
N ARG A 557 2.67 25.33 -16.58
CA ARG A 557 1.71 26.45 -16.43
C ARG A 557 1.86 27.17 -15.10
N ALA A 558 2.18 26.45 -14.04
CA ALA A 558 2.45 27.01 -12.71
C ALA A 558 3.86 27.65 -12.58
N GLY A 559 4.70 27.58 -13.61
CA GLY A 559 6.07 28.10 -13.58
C GLY A 559 7.04 27.28 -12.70
N GLN A 560 6.62 26.12 -12.22
CA GLN A 560 7.44 25.23 -11.37
C GLN A 560 8.45 24.42 -12.18
N LEU A 561 8.20 24.23 -13.48
CA LEU A 561 9.11 23.59 -14.43
C LEU A 561 9.19 24.39 -15.71
N ARG A 562 10.35 24.36 -16.36
CA ARG A 562 10.58 24.96 -17.68
C ARG A 562 10.66 23.88 -18.75
N ALA A 563 9.83 23.96 -19.78
CA ALA A 563 9.99 23.11 -20.96
C ALA A 563 11.18 23.61 -21.81
N LEU A 564 12.17 22.75 -22.01
CA LEU A 564 13.37 23.06 -22.81
C LEU A 564 13.19 22.67 -24.28
N ALA A 565 12.65 21.47 -24.52
CA ALA A 565 12.48 20.93 -25.86
C ALA A 565 11.41 19.84 -25.92
N VAL A 566 10.86 19.59 -27.12
CA VAL A 566 10.00 18.44 -27.42
C VAL A 566 10.84 17.27 -27.91
N ALA A 567 10.67 16.08 -27.31
CA ALA A 567 11.29 14.83 -27.73
C ALA A 567 10.43 14.12 -28.78
N GLY A 568 10.25 14.78 -29.92
CA GLY A 568 9.41 14.34 -31.02
C GLY A 568 9.62 15.18 -32.29
N PRO A 569 8.97 14.81 -33.41
CA PRO A 569 9.29 15.37 -34.72
C PRO A 569 8.75 16.78 -34.96
N ARG A 570 7.82 17.27 -34.12
CA ARG A 570 7.13 18.55 -34.32
C ARG A 570 6.92 19.28 -32.99
N ARG A 571 6.86 20.61 -33.04
CA ARG A 571 6.46 21.44 -31.89
C ARG A 571 5.00 21.17 -31.50
N LEU A 572 4.65 21.54 -30.26
CA LEU A 572 3.31 21.32 -29.73
C LEU A 572 2.50 22.62 -29.80
N GLU A 573 1.25 22.53 -30.26
CA GLU A 573 0.34 23.70 -30.32
C GLU A 573 0.11 24.33 -28.94
N ALA A 574 0.08 23.51 -27.89
CA ALA A 574 -0.03 23.97 -26.50
C ALA A 574 1.21 24.72 -26.00
N LEU A 575 2.37 24.55 -26.67
CA LEU A 575 3.66 25.15 -26.31
C LEU A 575 4.43 25.59 -27.57
N PRO A 576 3.91 26.55 -28.36
CA PRO A 576 4.44 26.87 -29.69
C PRO A 576 5.85 27.47 -29.66
N GLY A 577 6.22 28.08 -28.53
CA GLY A 577 7.55 28.62 -28.27
C GLY A 577 8.61 27.58 -27.88
N VAL A 578 8.23 26.33 -27.62
CA VAL A 578 9.17 25.28 -27.24
C VAL A 578 9.64 24.54 -28.51
N PRO A 579 10.94 24.58 -28.86
CA PRO A 579 11.47 23.90 -30.03
C PRO A 579 11.52 22.38 -29.84
N THR A 580 11.77 21.63 -30.91
CA THR A 580 12.09 20.20 -30.80
C THR A 580 13.57 19.99 -30.48
N LEU A 581 13.92 18.81 -29.94
CA LEU A 581 15.34 18.44 -29.75
C LEU A 581 16.10 18.45 -31.09
N ALA A 582 15.46 18.02 -32.18
CA ALA A 582 16.06 18.00 -33.51
C ALA A 582 16.35 19.42 -34.05
N GLU A 583 15.43 20.38 -33.84
CA GLU A 583 15.65 21.79 -34.21
C GLU A 583 16.86 22.40 -33.47
N LEU A 584 17.17 21.88 -32.28
CA LEU A 584 18.29 22.31 -31.46
C LEU A 584 19.58 21.48 -31.67
N GLY A 585 19.61 20.65 -32.72
CA GLY A 585 20.79 19.88 -33.12
C GLY A 585 20.95 18.54 -32.39
N VAL A 586 19.94 18.08 -31.64
CA VAL A 586 19.91 16.74 -31.01
C VAL A 586 18.93 15.84 -31.76
N SER A 587 19.42 15.20 -32.81
CA SER A 587 18.64 14.28 -33.66
C SER A 587 18.47 12.90 -33.01
N GLY A 588 17.45 12.14 -33.44
CA GLY A 588 17.25 10.74 -33.03
C GLY A 588 16.52 10.52 -31.70
N VAL A 589 16.09 11.60 -31.03
CA VAL A 589 15.29 11.51 -29.80
C VAL A 589 13.81 11.76 -30.10
N ASP A 590 13.11 10.69 -30.49
CA ASP A 590 11.67 10.70 -30.71
C ASP A 590 11.01 9.64 -29.83
N VAL A 591 10.26 10.10 -28.83
CA VAL A 591 9.63 9.24 -27.82
C VAL A 591 8.17 9.65 -27.65
N GLY A 592 7.32 9.29 -28.62
CA GLY A 592 5.88 9.46 -28.49
C GLY A 592 5.28 8.50 -27.45
N GLN A 593 4.32 8.98 -26.65
CA GLN A 593 3.59 8.15 -25.68
C GLN A 593 2.17 7.95 -26.15
N TRP A 594 1.74 6.69 -26.24
CA TRP A 594 0.34 6.32 -26.48
C TRP A 594 -0.17 5.49 -25.32
N TYR A 595 -1.48 5.56 -25.11
CA TYR A 595 -2.23 4.88 -24.05
C TYR A 595 -3.38 4.11 -24.71
N GLY A 596 -3.69 2.93 -24.21
CA GLY A 596 -4.70 2.05 -24.77
C GLY A 596 -5.33 1.15 -23.71
N LEU A 597 -6.53 0.67 -24.01
CA LEU A 597 -7.20 -0.35 -23.22
C LEU A 597 -6.96 -1.72 -23.85
N PHE A 598 -6.67 -2.71 -23.01
CA PHE A 598 -6.47 -4.11 -23.39
C PHE A 598 -7.30 -5.00 -22.46
N ALA A 599 -7.75 -6.14 -22.96
CA ALA A 599 -8.33 -7.22 -22.17
C ALA A 599 -7.37 -8.44 -22.18
N PRO A 600 -7.58 -9.47 -21.34
CA PRO A 600 -6.81 -10.70 -21.41
C PRO A 600 -7.01 -11.40 -22.76
N ALA A 601 -5.99 -12.11 -23.24
CA ALA A 601 -6.11 -12.94 -24.44
C ALA A 601 -7.24 -13.96 -24.32
N GLY A 602 -7.93 -14.21 -25.45
CA GLY A 602 -9.10 -15.08 -25.49
C GLY A 602 -10.42 -14.40 -25.09
N THR A 603 -10.42 -13.10 -24.76
CA THR A 603 -11.65 -12.36 -24.49
C THR A 603 -12.57 -12.38 -25.73
N PRO A 604 -13.87 -12.76 -25.61
CA PRO A 604 -14.77 -12.86 -26.76
C PRO A 604 -14.83 -11.58 -27.60
N LEU A 605 -14.79 -11.71 -28.93
CA LEU A 605 -14.84 -10.57 -29.85
C LEU A 605 -16.07 -9.67 -29.61
N SER A 606 -17.22 -10.26 -29.26
CA SER A 606 -18.43 -9.51 -28.92
C SER A 606 -18.25 -8.59 -27.69
N ALA A 607 -17.45 -9.01 -26.72
CA ALA A 607 -17.08 -8.19 -25.57
C ALA A 607 -16.12 -7.07 -25.98
N ILE A 608 -15.09 -7.39 -26.77
CA ILE A 608 -14.14 -6.40 -27.31
C ILE A 608 -14.87 -5.33 -28.12
N ASP A 609 -15.78 -5.73 -29.03
CA ASP A 609 -16.57 -4.80 -29.84
C ASP A 609 -17.46 -3.89 -28.99
N ARG A 610 -18.09 -4.43 -27.95
CA ARG A 610 -18.91 -3.65 -27.01
C ARG A 610 -18.04 -2.63 -26.26
N LEU A 611 -16.89 -3.05 -25.74
CA LEU A 611 -15.97 -2.19 -25.01
C LEU A 611 -15.34 -1.13 -25.92
N ASN A 612 -14.97 -1.48 -27.16
CA ASN A 612 -14.45 -0.55 -28.15
C ASN A 612 -15.49 0.51 -28.53
N ARG A 613 -16.74 0.12 -28.78
CA ARG A 613 -17.83 1.08 -29.07
C ARG A 613 -18.02 2.06 -27.92
N ALA A 614 -18.12 1.55 -26.69
CA ALA A 614 -18.28 2.40 -25.51
C ALA A 614 -17.06 3.32 -25.32
N LEU A 615 -15.84 2.81 -25.49
CA LEU A 615 -14.62 3.63 -25.41
C LEU A 615 -14.61 4.74 -26.46
N ASN A 616 -14.97 4.45 -27.70
CA ASN A 616 -15.01 5.44 -28.77
C ASN A 616 -16.05 6.54 -28.50
N GLU A 617 -17.20 6.19 -27.91
CA GLU A 617 -18.19 7.16 -27.47
C GLU A 617 -17.67 8.04 -26.33
N VAL A 618 -16.99 7.46 -25.33
CA VAL A 618 -16.32 8.21 -24.26
C VAL A 618 -15.27 9.18 -24.83
N LEU A 619 -14.46 8.74 -25.79
CA LEU A 619 -13.40 9.56 -26.38
C LEU A 619 -13.92 10.60 -27.37
N GLY A 620 -15.18 10.47 -27.81
CA GLY A 620 -15.90 11.48 -28.58
C GLY A 620 -16.67 12.50 -27.73
N ASP A 621 -16.81 12.26 -26.43
CA ASP A 621 -17.49 13.17 -25.50
C ASP A 621 -16.68 14.49 -25.36
N PRO A 622 -17.28 15.67 -25.61
CA PRO A 622 -16.57 16.95 -25.56
C PRO A 622 -15.89 17.24 -24.22
N GLU A 623 -16.47 16.81 -23.09
CA GLU A 623 -15.89 17.00 -21.76
C GLU A 623 -14.62 16.16 -21.59
N VAL A 624 -14.61 14.94 -22.12
CA VAL A 624 -13.43 14.06 -22.09
C VAL A 624 -12.33 14.61 -22.98
N VAL A 625 -12.68 15.04 -24.20
CA VAL A 625 -11.74 15.69 -25.12
C VAL A 625 -11.12 16.92 -24.48
N GLU A 626 -11.93 17.82 -23.90
CA GLU A 626 -11.44 19.02 -23.22
C GLU A 626 -10.54 18.67 -22.03
N ARG A 627 -10.89 17.67 -21.22
CA ARG A 627 -10.05 17.23 -20.09
C ARG A 627 -8.70 16.66 -20.54
N PHE A 628 -8.66 15.96 -21.68
CA PHE A 628 -7.41 15.46 -22.24
C PHE A 628 -6.57 16.60 -22.83
N GLU A 629 -7.18 17.47 -23.63
CA GLU A 629 -6.50 18.58 -24.30
C GLU A 629 -6.01 19.64 -23.32
N SER A 630 -6.77 19.95 -22.27
CA SER A 630 -6.37 20.88 -21.19
C SER A 630 -5.12 20.42 -20.43
N HIS A 631 -4.76 19.15 -20.54
CA HIS A 631 -3.52 18.60 -20.00
C HIS A 631 -2.48 18.29 -21.10
N GLY A 632 -2.83 18.43 -22.39
CA GLY A 632 -1.93 18.16 -23.50
C GLY A 632 -1.79 16.67 -23.87
N ALA A 633 -2.90 15.94 -23.73
CA ALA A 633 -3.12 14.68 -24.42
C ALA A 633 -4.17 14.84 -25.51
N ARG A 634 -4.08 14.01 -26.55
CA ARG A 634 -5.05 13.94 -27.64
C ARG A 634 -5.82 12.64 -27.53
N ALA A 635 -7.14 12.71 -27.49
CA ALA A 635 -7.99 11.52 -27.59
C ALA A 635 -7.88 10.90 -28.99
N GLU A 636 -7.84 9.57 -29.08
CA GLU A 636 -7.68 8.85 -30.35
C GLU A 636 -8.72 7.72 -30.49
N PRO A 637 -10.02 8.06 -30.70
CA PRO A 637 -11.04 7.05 -30.97
C PRO A 637 -10.71 6.31 -32.28
N GLY A 638 -11.01 5.01 -32.32
CA GLY A 638 -10.75 4.16 -33.48
C GLY A 638 -11.01 2.68 -33.25
N ALA A 639 -10.73 1.89 -34.28
CA ALA A 639 -10.87 0.43 -34.21
C ALA A 639 -9.81 -0.20 -33.30
N ALA A 640 -10.15 -1.31 -32.65
CA ALA A 640 -9.23 -2.11 -31.83
C ALA A 640 -7.95 -2.50 -32.59
N ASP A 641 -8.06 -2.86 -33.88
CA ASP A 641 -6.93 -3.21 -34.73
C ASP A 641 -5.90 -2.08 -34.88
N ALA A 642 -6.31 -0.82 -34.78
CA ALA A 642 -5.38 0.31 -34.84
C ALA A 642 -4.42 0.30 -33.64
N LEU A 643 -4.91 -0.08 -32.45
CA LEU A 643 -4.08 -0.27 -31.26
C LEU A 643 -3.14 -1.46 -31.44
N ALA A 644 -3.63 -2.58 -31.97
CA ALA A 644 -2.82 -3.78 -32.24
C ALA A 644 -1.63 -3.45 -33.15
N GLN A 645 -1.91 -2.80 -34.29
CA GLN A 645 -0.87 -2.40 -35.24
C GLN A 645 0.09 -1.37 -34.66
N ARG A 646 -0.40 -0.41 -33.86
CA ARG A 646 0.45 0.59 -33.20
C ARG A 646 1.42 -0.08 -32.24
N MET A 647 0.92 -0.98 -31.41
CA MET A 647 1.71 -1.75 -30.46
C MET A 647 2.79 -2.58 -31.16
N GLN A 648 2.43 -3.36 -32.19
CA GLN A 648 3.40 -4.19 -32.92
C GLN A 648 4.50 -3.35 -33.59
N ARG A 649 4.13 -2.23 -34.24
CA ARG A 649 5.10 -1.31 -34.84
C ARG A 649 6.07 -0.74 -33.80
N ASP A 650 5.54 -0.27 -32.67
CA ASP A 650 6.38 0.32 -31.63
C ASP A 650 7.23 -0.73 -30.92
N LEU A 651 6.74 -1.95 -30.69
CA LEU A 651 7.54 -3.04 -30.13
C LEU A 651 8.73 -3.40 -31.04
N ALA A 652 8.50 -3.51 -32.35
CA ALA A 652 9.57 -3.73 -33.33
C ALA A 652 10.60 -2.59 -33.32
N ARG A 653 10.11 -1.34 -33.33
CA ARG A 653 10.95 -0.14 -33.24
C ARG A 653 11.80 -0.14 -31.97
N TRP A 654 11.21 -0.38 -30.80
CA TRP A 654 11.94 -0.30 -29.53
C TRP A 654 12.94 -1.44 -29.35
N ARG A 655 12.67 -2.65 -29.88
CA ARG A 655 13.68 -3.73 -29.95
C ARG A 655 14.89 -3.32 -30.78
N GLN A 656 14.66 -2.67 -31.93
CA GLN A 656 15.74 -2.14 -32.75
C GLN A 656 16.53 -1.06 -32.00
N VAL A 657 15.84 -0.12 -31.34
CA VAL A 657 16.48 0.95 -30.56
C VAL A 657 17.32 0.38 -29.42
N VAL A 658 16.79 -0.54 -28.62
CA VAL A 658 17.53 -1.19 -27.51
C VAL A 658 18.82 -1.82 -28.01
N THR A 659 18.75 -2.52 -29.16
CA THR A 659 19.92 -3.17 -29.78
C THR A 659 20.94 -2.15 -30.31
N GLN A 660 20.47 -1.11 -31.00
CA GLN A 660 21.34 -0.11 -31.65
C GLN A 660 21.97 0.89 -30.67
N ALA A 661 21.26 1.24 -29.60
CA ALA A 661 21.68 2.23 -28.62
C ALA A 661 22.31 1.59 -27.37
N GLU A 662 22.51 0.26 -27.36
CA GLU A 662 23.06 -0.51 -26.23
C GLU A 662 22.40 -0.13 -24.88
N ILE A 663 21.08 0.07 -24.93
CA ILE A 663 20.28 0.37 -23.75
C ILE A 663 20.09 -0.97 -23.02
N ALA A 664 20.95 -1.25 -22.05
CA ALA A 664 20.91 -2.50 -21.30
C ALA A 664 20.13 -2.32 -19.97
N PRO A 665 19.51 -3.39 -19.44
CA PRO A 665 19.09 -3.45 -18.04
C PRO A 665 20.28 -3.13 -17.11
N LYS A 666 20.05 -2.43 -15.99
CA LYS A 666 21.11 -2.03 -15.04
C LYS A 666 22.04 -3.18 -14.63
N GLU A 667 21.50 -4.38 -14.49
CA GLU A 667 22.23 -5.60 -14.10
C GLU A 667 23.35 -5.97 -15.09
N ALA A 668 23.21 -5.65 -16.38
CA ALA A 668 24.23 -5.93 -17.39
C ALA A 668 25.32 -4.84 -17.47
N ARG A 669 25.03 -3.58 -17.08
CA ARG A 669 26.02 -2.50 -17.05
C ARG A 669 26.94 -2.57 -15.83
N GLN A 670 26.47 -3.14 -14.72
CA GLN A 670 27.29 -3.33 -13.51
C GLN A 670 28.40 -4.38 -13.74
N LEU A 671 28.12 -5.42 -14.55
CA LEU A 671 29.07 -6.48 -14.91
C LEU A 671 30.08 -6.11 -16.01
N ALA A 672 29.87 -4.98 -16.70
CA ALA A 672 30.75 -4.51 -17.78
C ALA A 672 31.69 -3.37 -17.35
N LEU A 673 31.61 -2.94 -16.08
CA LEU A 673 32.41 -1.85 -15.51
C LEU A 673 33.15 -2.26 -14.22
N ASP A 674 33.07 -3.54 -13.84
CA ASP A 674 34.05 -4.24 -12.99
C ASP A 674 34.97 -5.08 -13.90
#